data_AF-A0A661SVI7-F1
#
_entry.id   AF-A0A661SVI7-F1
#
_cell.length_a   1.000
_cell.length_b   1.000
_cell.length_c   1.000
_cell.angle_alpha   90.00
_cell.angle_beta   90.00
_cell.angle_gamma   90.00
#
_symmetry.space_group_name_H-M   'P 1'
#
loop_
_entity.id
_entity.type
_entity.pdbx_description
1 polymer ?
#
loop_
_entity_poly.entity_id
_entity_poly.type
_entity_poly.pdbx_seq_one_letter_code
_entity_poly.pdbx_strand_id
1 'polypeptide(L)'
;MKSITKHINRLYLDPNNYRFIDKPEYKKVPDRLMTIPSVQKRTRFLLTGKKNEYIQDLIASFKENGFLRLNQIQVRELPDDKFMVSEGNRRIATLKYLYEEWKEKGADIGKLTEASFKSVPAVLHSGESLIVMGLDHITGKRKWSPLSQAQFIDDLINEHQMIEDEICAALGISKTALRRARRSISLINRYKQGDYGDQFTSSMYSIFEEIIKRTEIKKWLNWNDVEMRPENLSNEERIFSWISKDENIEWNEAGEEISREIKEPIITKSAEIRELSKYISEPAAIDRMEAGQSITEGFVFSDAVGKSKFLSSLDNLKNNISTVFNFSEYMESEHFEDIKNLKAKIEKLLPQEDHHISPQTGLAPLFQENLSTRLSEITIRRYRKLQRLQIRHLNRINIFAGKNNSGKTSLLEAVYLLSQLNDINALIELERHRGKFGEMFHSRWLARNVNETLRISGKTGDAEVSVSFVPRQTTAQIDKSGYISSIVAEADIDGTALKSRAHLFSNKEPEIFYQKSSLLCHAALTSPYRYNEGLLRKAHAVAVRERSVDDIIRFIRETVDPSLNRIEMVNIEGENRFYVHTDTFDYSFDMTKYGEGVQRVFEIALLMSYCRNGILCIDEFESAIHKSLLVDFSRFVHQLSEHFNVQVFLTTHSKECIDAFIENQYKNEDITAFALRETAEGTVESKYVKGKRLEKLIEIINVDIRG
;
A
#
# COMPACT_ATOMS: atom_id res chain seq x y z
N MET A 1 -47.36 28.31 -29.25
CA MET A 1 -46.43 29.41 -28.91
C MET A 1 -46.87 30.72 -29.59
N LYS A 2 -47.05 31.82 -28.84
CA LYS A 2 -47.53 33.11 -29.37
C LYS A 2 -46.33 34.05 -29.62
N SER A 3 -46.11 34.43 -30.87
CA SER A 3 -45.05 35.39 -31.22
C SER A 3 -45.42 36.79 -30.76
N ILE A 4 -44.47 37.46 -30.11
CA ILE A 4 -44.59 38.84 -29.63
C ILE A 4 -43.35 39.64 -30.04
N THR A 5 -43.51 40.95 -30.11
CA THR A 5 -42.42 41.88 -30.39
C THR A 5 -42.43 42.94 -29.30
N LYS A 6 -41.31 43.10 -28.60
CA LYS A 6 -41.22 44.02 -27.45
C LYS A 6 -39.92 44.81 -27.48
N HIS A 7 -39.96 45.99 -26.83
CA HIS A 7 -38.76 46.77 -26.57
C HIS A 7 -37.81 45.99 -25.66
N ILE A 8 -36.50 46.09 -25.89
CA ILE A 8 -35.45 45.40 -25.10
C ILE A 8 -35.54 45.67 -23.59
N ASN A 9 -36.15 46.77 -23.18
CA ASN A 9 -36.36 47.16 -21.78
C ASN A 9 -37.50 46.40 -21.11
N ARG A 10 -38.43 45.84 -21.87
CA ARG A 10 -39.51 44.99 -21.37
C ARG A 10 -39.07 43.55 -21.16
N LEU A 11 -37.89 43.17 -21.70
CA LEU A 11 -37.27 41.86 -21.54
C LEU A 11 -36.31 41.87 -20.35
N TYR A 12 -36.60 41.08 -19.33
CA TYR A 12 -35.78 40.94 -18.12
C TYR A 12 -34.94 39.67 -18.20
N LEU A 13 -33.69 39.76 -17.78
CA LEU A 13 -32.78 38.62 -17.73
C LEU A 13 -33.14 37.73 -16.53
N ASP A 14 -33.11 36.42 -16.71
CA ASP A 14 -33.41 35.48 -15.65
C ASP A 14 -32.26 35.42 -14.62
N PRO A 15 -32.46 35.89 -13.37
CA PRO A 15 -31.44 35.84 -12.34
C PRO A 15 -31.17 34.42 -11.82
N ASN A 16 -32.06 33.46 -12.05
CA ASN A 16 -31.94 32.06 -11.64
C ASN A 16 -31.54 31.15 -12.80
N ASN A 17 -30.96 31.71 -13.86
CA ASN A 17 -30.55 30.93 -15.01
C ASN A 17 -29.53 29.86 -14.60
N TYR A 18 -29.73 28.62 -15.06
CA TYR A 18 -28.87 27.47 -14.75
C TYR A 18 -27.39 27.72 -15.04
N ARG A 19 -27.04 28.61 -15.98
CA ARG A 19 -25.66 29.00 -16.30
C ARG A 19 -24.90 29.66 -15.14
N PHE A 20 -25.57 29.99 -14.04
CA PHE A 20 -24.93 30.61 -12.87
C PHE A 20 -24.66 29.64 -11.74
N ILE A 21 -25.18 28.41 -11.79
CA ILE A 21 -25.14 27.48 -10.64
C ILE A 21 -23.71 27.13 -10.22
N ASP A 22 -22.78 27.17 -11.17
CA ASP A 22 -21.36 26.92 -10.96
C ASP A 22 -20.56 28.18 -10.56
N LYS A 23 -21.21 29.34 -10.39
CA LYS A 23 -20.56 30.61 -10.06
C LYS A 23 -20.63 30.90 -8.56
N PRO A 24 -19.51 31.21 -7.88
CA PRO A 24 -19.49 31.53 -6.45
C PRO A 24 -20.41 32.69 -6.06
N GLU A 25 -20.61 33.65 -6.95
CA GLU A 25 -21.41 34.85 -6.70
C GLU A 25 -22.92 34.64 -6.87
N TYR A 26 -23.34 33.45 -7.32
CA TYR A 26 -24.74 33.12 -7.54
C TYR A 26 -25.50 32.93 -6.23
N LYS A 27 -26.67 33.55 -6.15
CA LYS A 27 -27.66 33.34 -5.08
C LYS A 27 -29.05 33.33 -5.70
N LYS A 28 -29.84 32.29 -5.40
CA LYS A 28 -31.23 32.14 -5.87
C LYS A 28 -32.04 33.38 -5.48
N VAL A 29 -32.78 33.92 -6.43
CA VAL A 29 -33.56 35.15 -6.29
C VAL A 29 -35.06 34.79 -6.29
N PRO A 30 -35.81 35.18 -5.25
CA PRO A 30 -37.27 35.02 -5.25
C PRO A 30 -37.94 35.80 -6.38
N ASP A 31 -39.03 35.26 -6.94
CA ASP A 31 -39.77 35.85 -8.09
C ASP A 31 -40.08 37.34 -7.94
N ARG A 32 -40.49 37.76 -6.73
CA ARG A 32 -40.80 39.18 -6.41
C ARG A 32 -39.62 40.16 -6.58
N LEU A 33 -38.39 39.68 -6.54
CA LEU A 33 -37.17 40.50 -6.62
C LEU A 33 -36.53 40.48 -8.01
N MET A 34 -37.03 39.65 -8.93
CA MET A 34 -36.34 39.40 -10.21
C MET A 34 -36.25 40.64 -11.11
N THR A 35 -37.20 41.57 -11.02
CA THR A 35 -37.22 42.79 -11.84
C THR A 35 -36.47 43.97 -11.21
N ILE A 36 -35.90 43.81 -10.01
CA ILE A 36 -35.19 44.90 -9.33
C ILE A 36 -33.94 45.31 -10.12
N PRO A 37 -33.66 46.61 -10.31
CA PRO A 37 -32.53 47.08 -11.11
C PRO A 37 -31.16 46.54 -10.65
N SER A 38 -30.91 46.45 -9.35
CA SER A 38 -29.66 45.91 -8.80
C SER A 38 -29.49 44.42 -9.11
N VAL A 39 -30.57 43.64 -9.03
CA VAL A 39 -30.60 42.22 -9.43
C VAL A 39 -30.31 42.08 -10.91
N GLN A 40 -31.00 42.84 -11.77
CA GLN A 40 -30.78 42.81 -13.22
C GLN A 40 -29.35 43.20 -13.61
N LYS A 41 -28.75 44.18 -12.92
CA LYS A 41 -27.35 44.55 -13.12
C LYS A 41 -26.39 43.40 -12.76
N ARG A 42 -26.63 42.74 -11.62
CA ARG A 42 -25.88 41.55 -11.21
C ARG A 42 -26.04 40.41 -12.22
N THR A 43 -27.27 40.09 -12.63
CA THR A 43 -27.58 39.05 -13.62
C THR A 43 -26.88 39.33 -14.95
N ARG A 44 -26.92 40.58 -15.41
CA ARG A 44 -26.21 40.98 -16.63
C ARG A 44 -24.71 40.78 -16.50
N PHE A 45 -24.11 41.20 -15.39
CA PHE A 45 -22.68 40.96 -15.13
C PHE A 45 -22.32 39.47 -15.16
N LEU A 46 -23.14 38.60 -14.56
CA LEU A 46 -22.93 37.15 -14.62
C LEU A 46 -23.02 36.59 -16.05
N LEU A 47 -23.83 37.18 -16.93
CA LEU A 47 -23.96 36.77 -18.33
C LEU A 47 -22.83 37.31 -19.23
N THR A 48 -22.35 38.52 -18.97
CA THR A 48 -21.34 39.16 -19.81
C THR A 48 -19.90 38.86 -19.38
N GLY A 49 -19.66 38.66 -18.08
CA GLY A 49 -18.32 38.51 -17.52
C GLY A 49 -17.54 39.82 -17.45
N LYS A 50 -16.30 39.76 -16.93
CA LYS A 50 -15.44 40.94 -16.86
C LYS A 50 -15.05 41.34 -18.29
N LYS A 51 -15.16 42.63 -18.62
CA LYS A 51 -14.87 43.16 -19.96
C LYS A 51 -15.61 42.40 -21.10
N ASN A 52 -16.82 41.88 -20.81
CA ASN A 52 -17.68 41.17 -21.77
C ASN A 52 -17.12 39.85 -22.34
N GLU A 53 -16.14 39.24 -21.66
CA GLU A 53 -15.47 38.00 -22.10
C GLU A 53 -16.43 36.85 -22.49
N TYR A 54 -17.60 36.72 -21.85
CA TYR A 54 -18.55 35.64 -22.12
C TYR A 54 -19.52 35.91 -23.28
N ILE A 55 -19.46 37.08 -23.90
CA ILE A 55 -20.35 37.46 -25.02
C ILE A 55 -19.61 38.06 -26.22
N GLN A 56 -18.27 38.01 -26.27
CA GLN A 56 -17.50 38.55 -27.39
C GLN A 56 -17.92 37.96 -28.75
N ASP A 57 -18.20 36.65 -28.78
CA ASP A 57 -18.72 35.94 -29.97
C ASP A 57 -20.03 36.56 -30.48
N LEU A 58 -20.96 36.85 -29.56
CA LEU A 58 -22.26 37.42 -29.88
C LEU A 58 -22.15 38.91 -30.24
N ILE A 59 -21.24 39.65 -29.60
CA ILE A 59 -20.97 41.05 -29.95
C ILE A 59 -20.49 41.13 -31.40
N ALA A 60 -19.46 40.35 -31.77
CA ALA A 60 -18.93 40.33 -33.13
C ALA A 60 -20.01 39.89 -34.14
N SER A 61 -20.74 38.81 -33.84
CA SER A 61 -21.80 38.31 -34.70
C SER A 61 -22.92 39.32 -34.93
N PHE A 62 -23.38 40.02 -33.88
CA PHE A 62 -24.47 40.99 -33.99
C PHE A 62 -24.04 42.26 -34.71
N LYS A 63 -22.81 42.74 -34.50
CA LYS A 63 -22.27 43.88 -35.26
C LYS A 63 -22.14 43.54 -36.74
N GLU A 64 -21.68 42.35 -37.08
CA GLU A 64 -21.43 41.93 -38.46
C GLU A 64 -22.72 41.54 -39.22
N ASN A 65 -23.70 40.92 -38.55
CA ASN A 65 -24.86 40.31 -39.22
C ASN A 65 -26.21 40.88 -38.77
N GLY A 66 -26.23 41.77 -37.78
CA GLY A 66 -27.46 42.18 -37.09
C GLY A 66 -28.03 41.07 -36.20
N PHE A 67 -29.23 41.30 -35.67
CA PHE A 67 -29.91 40.32 -34.81
C PHE A 67 -30.59 39.23 -35.65
N LEU A 68 -29.93 38.08 -35.77
CA LEU A 68 -30.43 36.92 -36.51
C LEU A 68 -31.64 36.28 -35.83
N ARG A 69 -32.71 36.03 -36.59
CA ARG A 69 -33.98 35.46 -36.10
C ARG A 69 -34.03 33.93 -36.05
N LEU A 70 -32.91 33.25 -36.32
CA LEU A 70 -32.84 31.79 -36.48
C LEU A 70 -33.22 31.02 -35.20
N ASN A 71 -32.75 31.50 -34.04
CA ASN A 71 -33.12 30.94 -32.74
C ASN A 71 -34.06 31.94 -32.05
N GLN A 72 -35.30 31.55 -31.77
CA GLN A 72 -36.27 32.45 -31.16
C GLN A 72 -35.93 32.71 -29.68
N ILE A 73 -36.18 33.93 -29.20
CA ILE A 73 -36.09 34.27 -27.77
C ILE A 73 -37.37 33.78 -27.10
N GLN A 74 -37.28 33.01 -26.03
CA GLN A 74 -38.44 32.49 -25.32
C GLN A 74 -38.62 33.24 -24.01
N VAL A 75 -39.85 33.68 -23.74
CA VAL A 75 -40.16 34.50 -22.56
C VAL A 75 -41.43 34.05 -21.85
N ARG A 76 -41.46 34.19 -20.53
CA ARG A 76 -42.68 34.07 -19.72
C ARG A 76 -43.21 35.45 -19.36
N GLU A 77 -44.52 35.59 -19.29
CA GLU A 77 -45.17 36.84 -18.91
C GLU A 77 -44.94 37.15 -17.42
N LEU A 78 -44.69 38.41 -17.12
CA LEU A 78 -44.69 38.97 -15.77
C LEU A 78 -45.76 40.09 -15.70
N PRO A 79 -46.20 40.50 -14.50
CA PRO A 79 -47.08 41.64 -14.34
C PRO A 79 -46.56 42.91 -15.03
N ASP A 80 -47.47 43.81 -15.41
CA ASP A 80 -47.21 45.13 -16.02
C ASP A 80 -46.53 45.12 -17.40
N ASP A 81 -46.92 44.19 -18.29
CA ASP A 81 -46.36 44.06 -19.65
C ASP A 81 -44.83 43.88 -19.64
N LYS A 82 -44.33 43.11 -18.66
CA LYS A 82 -42.92 42.72 -18.53
C LYS A 82 -42.77 41.25 -18.89
N PHE A 83 -41.60 40.88 -19.37
CA PHE A 83 -41.34 39.52 -19.86
C PHE A 83 -40.01 39.04 -19.33
N MET A 84 -39.99 37.88 -18.68
CA MET A 84 -38.76 37.23 -18.23
C MET A 84 -38.22 36.33 -19.32
N VAL A 85 -36.93 36.43 -19.63
CA VAL A 85 -36.27 35.64 -20.66
C VAL A 85 -35.93 34.27 -20.10
N SER A 86 -36.63 33.24 -20.58
CA SER A 86 -36.34 31.84 -20.22
C SER A 86 -35.21 31.30 -21.08
N GLU A 87 -35.24 31.52 -22.40
CA GLU A 87 -34.11 31.21 -23.29
C GLU A 87 -33.78 32.39 -24.20
N GLY A 88 -32.49 32.65 -24.34
CA GLY A 88 -31.90 33.77 -25.05
C GLY A 88 -31.17 34.73 -24.13
N ASN A 89 -30.95 34.37 -22.86
CA ASN A 89 -30.39 35.27 -21.84
C ASN A 89 -29.07 35.93 -22.27
N ARG A 90 -28.12 35.16 -22.83
CA ARG A 90 -26.86 35.74 -23.39
C ARG A 90 -27.13 36.70 -24.54
N ARG A 91 -28.06 36.38 -25.44
CA ARG A 91 -28.41 37.20 -26.61
C ARG A 91 -29.08 38.51 -26.19
N ILE A 92 -30.00 38.45 -25.23
CA ILE A 92 -30.65 39.64 -24.66
C ILE A 92 -29.65 40.47 -23.85
N ALA A 93 -28.74 39.85 -23.10
CA ALA A 93 -27.67 40.56 -22.39
C ALA A 93 -26.74 41.29 -23.38
N THR A 94 -26.35 40.65 -24.50
CA THR A 94 -25.59 41.29 -25.58
C THR A 94 -26.36 42.45 -26.20
N LEU A 95 -27.65 42.29 -26.52
CA LEU A 95 -28.47 43.39 -27.04
C LEU A 95 -28.59 44.55 -26.05
N LYS A 96 -28.79 44.26 -24.75
CA LYS A 96 -28.81 45.29 -23.70
C LYS A 96 -27.47 45.99 -23.54
N TYR A 97 -26.36 45.29 -23.77
CA TYR A 97 -25.03 45.89 -23.79
C TYR A 97 -24.84 46.82 -24.98
N LEU A 98 -25.11 46.35 -26.20
CA LEU A 98 -24.99 47.16 -27.41
C LEU A 98 -25.96 48.35 -27.41
N TYR A 99 -27.15 48.20 -26.83
CA TYR A 99 -28.10 49.31 -26.68
C TYR A 99 -27.58 50.40 -25.75
N GLU A 100 -26.93 50.04 -24.64
CA GLU A 100 -26.32 50.99 -23.70
C GLU A 100 -25.12 51.69 -24.34
N GLU A 101 -24.23 50.95 -25.01
CA GLU A 101 -23.07 51.51 -25.72
C GLU A 101 -23.51 52.49 -26.83
N TRP A 102 -24.56 52.17 -27.58
CA TRP A 102 -25.10 53.06 -28.60
C TRP A 102 -25.78 54.29 -28.01
N LYS A 103 -26.68 54.08 -27.03
CA LYS A 103 -27.52 55.15 -26.48
C LYS A 103 -26.74 56.13 -25.61
N GLU A 104 -25.79 55.63 -24.81
CA GLU A 104 -25.08 56.44 -23.82
C GLU A 104 -23.72 56.92 -24.31
N LYS A 105 -23.04 56.14 -25.18
CA LYS A 105 -21.67 56.44 -25.63
C LYS A 105 -21.56 56.75 -27.12
N GLY A 106 -22.65 56.65 -27.88
CA GLY A 106 -22.64 56.84 -29.33
C GLY A 106 -21.73 55.85 -30.07
N ALA A 107 -21.48 54.69 -29.48
CA ALA A 107 -20.54 53.71 -30.02
C ALA A 107 -21.08 53.04 -31.30
N ASP A 108 -20.17 52.65 -32.20
CA ASP A 108 -20.51 51.89 -33.39
C ASP A 108 -21.00 50.47 -33.03
N ILE A 109 -22.22 50.16 -33.44
CA ILE A 109 -22.92 48.89 -33.23
C ILE A 109 -23.04 48.05 -34.52
N GLY A 110 -22.33 48.42 -35.58
CA GLY A 110 -22.31 47.72 -36.86
C GLY A 110 -23.68 47.77 -37.55
N LYS A 111 -24.18 46.63 -38.01
CA LYS A 111 -25.45 46.52 -38.76
C LYS A 111 -26.73 46.63 -37.91
N LEU A 112 -26.62 46.83 -36.59
CA LEU A 112 -27.78 47.04 -35.73
C LEU A 112 -28.33 48.47 -35.86
N THR A 113 -29.64 48.61 -35.72
CA THR A 113 -30.33 49.92 -35.78
C THR A 113 -31.20 50.12 -34.54
N GLU A 114 -31.75 51.32 -34.34
CA GLU A 114 -32.68 51.59 -33.24
C GLU A 114 -33.89 50.61 -33.25
N ALA A 115 -34.38 50.26 -34.44
CA ALA A 115 -35.45 49.28 -34.61
C ALA A 115 -35.08 47.88 -34.07
N SER A 116 -33.80 47.50 -34.12
CA SER A 116 -33.30 46.24 -33.56
C SER A 116 -33.50 46.13 -32.05
N PHE A 117 -33.61 47.25 -31.33
CA PHE A 117 -33.83 47.30 -29.88
C PHE A 117 -35.29 47.59 -29.49
N LYS A 118 -36.02 48.35 -30.32
CA LYS A 118 -37.45 48.64 -30.12
C LYS A 118 -38.35 47.44 -30.39
N SER A 119 -37.94 46.56 -31.31
CA SER A 119 -38.76 45.47 -31.82
C SER A 119 -38.03 44.13 -31.76
N VAL A 120 -37.70 43.67 -30.56
CA VAL A 120 -37.05 42.36 -30.35
C VAL A 120 -38.10 41.26 -30.46
N PRO A 121 -37.98 40.33 -31.43
CA PRO A 121 -38.91 39.22 -31.57
C PRO A 121 -38.69 38.20 -30.46
N ALA A 122 -39.76 37.82 -29.78
CA ALA A 122 -39.78 36.82 -28.73
C ALA A 122 -41.05 35.97 -28.83
N VAL A 123 -41.07 34.86 -28.11
CA VAL A 123 -42.17 33.90 -28.12
C VAL A 123 -42.62 33.64 -26.69
N LEU A 124 -43.92 33.86 -26.47
CA LEU A 124 -44.57 33.58 -25.20
C LEU A 124 -44.79 32.08 -25.06
N HIS A 125 -44.36 31.51 -23.94
CA HIS A 125 -44.59 30.11 -23.58
C HIS A 125 -45.39 29.98 -22.29
N SER A 126 -46.11 28.86 -22.19
CA SER A 126 -47.00 28.51 -21.07
C SER A 126 -46.52 27.29 -20.26
N GLY A 127 -45.37 26.68 -20.59
CA GLY A 127 -44.79 25.55 -19.83
C GLY A 127 -43.80 24.67 -20.61
N GLU A 128 -44.04 24.42 -21.90
CA GLU A 128 -43.21 23.55 -22.78
C GLU A 128 -41.77 24.05 -23.04
N SER A 129 -41.41 25.24 -22.55
CA SER A 129 -40.10 25.87 -22.76
C SER A 129 -38.97 25.20 -21.99
N LEU A 130 -39.27 24.59 -20.83
CA LEU A 130 -38.27 23.89 -20.03
C LEU A 130 -37.64 22.73 -20.82
N ILE A 131 -38.47 21.96 -21.54
CA ILE A 131 -38.00 20.84 -22.37
C ILE A 131 -37.10 21.35 -23.51
N VAL A 132 -37.51 22.42 -24.20
CA VAL A 132 -36.72 23.01 -25.29
C VAL A 132 -35.39 23.57 -24.77
N MET A 133 -35.41 24.23 -23.61
CA MET A 133 -34.19 24.72 -22.94
C MET A 133 -33.26 23.57 -22.56
N GLY A 134 -33.80 22.48 -22.02
CA GLY A 134 -33.05 21.27 -21.70
C GLY A 134 -32.44 20.61 -22.94
N LEU A 135 -33.19 20.49 -24.04
CA LEU A 135 -32.70 19.96 -25.31
C LEU A 135 -31.47 20.72 -25.81
N ASP A 136 -31.55 22.06 -25.87
CA ASP A 136 -30.49 22.93 -26.38
C ASP A 136 -29.21 22.91 -25.51
N HIS A 137 -29.37 22.75 -24.19
CA HIS A 137 -28.27 22.88 -23.24
C HIS A 137 -27.76 21.58 -22.62
N ILE A 138 -28.46 20.45 -22.80
CA ILE A 138 -27.98 19.12 -22.44
C ILE A 138 -27.43 18.41 -23.68
N THR A 139 -28.20 18.40 -24.78
CA THR A 139 -27.83 17.66 -26.00
C THR A 139 -27.27 18.55 -27.11
N GLY A 140 -27.61 19.84 -27.13
CA GLY A 140 -27.23 20.79 -28.18
C GLY A 140 -25.77 21.28 -28.17
N LYS A 141 -25.46 22.21 -29.09
CA LYS A 141 -24.09 22.71 -29.35
C LYS A 141 -23.54 23.64 -28.26
N ARG A 142 -24.39 24.24 -27.42
CA ARG A 142 -23.99 25.22 -26.39
C ARG A 142 -24.38 24.71 -24.99
N LYS A 143 -23.75 23.60 -24.59
CA LYS A 143 -24.08 22.88 -23.36
C LYS A 143 -23.86 23.70 -22.09
N TRP A 144 -24.70 23.50 -21.09
CA TRP A 144 -24.43 23.98 -19.73
C TRP A 144 -23.30 23.16 -19.09
N SER A 145 -22.72 23.67 -18.00
CA SER A 145 -21.80 22.88 -17.20
C SER A 145 -22.51 21.64 -16.62
N PRO A 146 -21.79 20.54 -16.36
CA PRO A 146 -22.39 19.31 -15.86
C PRO A 146 -23.22 19.50 -14.58
N LEU A 147 -22.73 20.32 -13.64
CA LEU A 147 -23.45 20.68 -12.41
C LEU A 147 -24.81 21.34 -12.70
N SER A 148 -24.82 22.28 -13.64
CA SER A 148 -26.03 23.01 -14.04
C SER A 148 -27.04 22.10 -14.74
N GLN A 149 -26.56 21.16 -15.57
CA GLN A 149 -27.42 20.14 -16.18
C GLN A 149 -28.04 19.22 -15.12
N ALA A 150 -27.24 18.80 -14.13
CA ALA A 150 -27.71 17.94 -13.06
C ALA A 150 -28.75 18.62 -12.17
N GLN A 151 -28.54 19.89 -11.82
CA GLN A 151 -29.53 20.68 -11.09
C GLN A 151 -30.82 20.85 -11.89
N PHE A 152 -30.74 21.14 -13.19
CA PHE A 152 -31.92 21.24 -14.03
C PHE A 152 -32.72 19.93 -14.06
N ILE A 153 -32.05 18.79 -14.22
CA ILE A 153 -32.70 17.47 -14.18
C ILE A 153 -33.39 17.23 -12.83
N ASP A 154 -32.78 17.66 -11.73
CA ASP A 154 -33.35 17.52 -10.39
C ASP A 154 -34.57 18.43 -10.18
N ASP A 155 -34.50 19.68 -10.66
CA ASP A 155 -35.61 20.64 -10.60
C ASP A 155 -36.81 20.16 -11.44
N LEU A 156 -36.59 19.51 -12.59
CA LEU A 156 -37.68 18.93 -13.38
C LEU A 156 -38.51 17.91 -12.58
N ILE A 157 -37.89 17.21 -11.65
CA ILE A 157 -38.56 16.18 -10.84
C ILE A 157 -39.12 16.80 -9.57
N ASN A 158 -38.30 17.56 -8.84
CA ASN A 158 -38.65 18.06 -7.51
C ASN A 158 -39.51 19.33 -7.57
N GLU A 159 -39.22 20.26 -8.49
CA GLU A 159 -39.96 21.52 -8.64
C GLU A 159 -41.11 21.39 -9.67
N HIS A 160 -40.90 20.64 -10.75
CA HIS A 160 -41.89 20.50 -11.84
C HIS A 160 -42.66 19.18 -11.85
N GLN A 161 -42.40 18.26 -10.92
CA GLN A 161 -43.13 16.99 -10.74
C GLN A 161 -43.21 16.10 -11.99
N MET A 162 -42.25 16.24 -12.92
CA MET A 162 -42.17 15.40 -14.10
C MET A 162 -41.67 13.99 -13.74
N ILE A 163 -42.19 12.97 -14.41
CA ILE A 163 -41.75 11.58 -14.22
C ILE A 163 -40.51 11.26 -15.07
N GLU A 164 -39.69 10.29 -14.64
CA GLU A 164 -38.42 9.97 -15.30
C GLU A 164 -38.57 9.62 -16.79
N ASP A 165 -39.63 8.88 -17.15
CA ASP A 165 -39.89 8.48 -18.54
C ASP A 165 -40.16 9.68 -19.46
N GLU A 166 -40.94 10.65 -18.99
CA GLU A 166 -41.23 11.88 -19.72
C GLU A 166 -39.97 12.72 -19.91
N ILE A 167 -39.16 12.86 -18.86
CA ILE A 167 -37.91 13.62 -18.92
C ILE A 167 -36.93 12.97 -19.90
N CYS A 168 -36.78 11.65 -19.86
CA CYS A 168 -35.92 10.92 -20.78
C CYS A 168 -36.35 11.07 -22.24
N ALA A 169 -37.65 10.94 -22.51
CA ALA A 169 -38.21 11.13 -23.85
C ALA A 169 -38.03 12.59 -24.33
N ALA A 170 -38.28 13.55 -23.44
CA ALA A 170 -38.20 14.97 -23.74
C ALA A 170 -36.77 15.48 -23.98
N LEU A 171 -35.79 14.98 -23.23
CA LEU A 171 -34.39 15.43 -23.28
C LEU A 171 -33.48 14.54 -24.13
N GLY A 172 -33.97 13.39 -24.60
CA GLY A 172 -33.18 12.43 -25.38
C GLY A 172 -32.02 11.81 -24.58
N ILE A 173 -32.18 11.65 -23.26
CA ILE A 173 -31.17 11.06 -22.37
C ILE A 173 -31.65 9.71 -21.82
N SER A 174 -30.72 8.82 -21.50
CA SER A 174 -31.06 7.54 -20.86
C SER A 174 -31.49 7.73 -19.40
N LYS A 175 -32.35 6.83 -18.89
CA LYS A 175 -32.69 6.76 -17.45
C LYS A 175 -31.44 6.64 -16.58
N THR A 176 -30.41 5.94 -17.06
CA THR A 176 -29.13 5.81 -16.36
C THR A 176 -28.41 7.15 -16.22
N ALA A 177 -28.40 7.98 -17.27
CA ALA A 177 -27.81 9.32 -17.22
C ALA A 177 -28.60 10.26 -16.30
N LEU A 178 -29.94 10.24 -16.41
CA LEU A 178 -30.84 10.99 -15.54
C LEU A 178 -30.59 10.65 -14.07
N ARG A 179 -30.67 9.37 -13.71
CA ARG A 179 -30.49 8.92 -12.32
C ARG A 179 -29.07 9.18 -11.81
N ARG A 180 -28.05 9.11 -12.67
CA ARG A 180 -26.67 9.49 -12.29
C ARG A 180 -26.61 10.96 -11.91
N ALA A 181 -27.12 11.86 -12.76
CA ALA A 181 -27.13 13.29 -12.50
C ALA A 181 -27.84 13.63 -11.17
N ARG A 182 -29.00 13.02 -10.93
CA ARG A 182 -29.75 13.20 -9.68
C ARG A 182 -28.99 12.73 -8.43
N ARG A 183 -28.37 11.55 -8.49
CA ARG A 183 -27.59 11.04 -7.36
C ARG A 183 -26.37 11.92 -7.07
N SER A 184 -25.69 12.37 -8.12
CA SER A 184 -24.54 13.29 -8.00
C SER A 184 -24.94 14.59 -7.33
N ILE A 185 -26.03 15.23 -7.77
CA ILE A 185 -26.48 16.49 -7.17
C ILE A 185 -26.97 16.29 -5.74
N SER A 186 -27.62 15.16 -5.44
CA SER A 186 -28.04 14.85 -4.08
C SER A 186 -26.83 14.75 -3.13
N LEU A 187 -25.79 14.00 -3.51
CA LEU A 187 -24.57 13.88 -2.70
C LEU A 187 -23.82 15.22 -2.57
N ILE A 188 -23.78 16.03 -3.63
CA ILE A 188 -23.22 17.39 -3.60
C ILE A 188 -23.98 18.29 -2.62
N ASN A 189 -25.32 18.21 -2.61
CA ASN A 189 -26.13 19.01 -1.70
C ASN A 189 -25.89 18.62 -0.25
N ARG A 190 -25.67 17.33 0.03
CA ARG A 190 -25.27 16.86 1.37
C ARG A 190 -23.90 17.38 1.76
N TYR A 191 -22.91 17.29 0.87
CA TYR A 191 -21.59 17.88 1.10
C TYR A 191 -21.68 19.38 1.42
N LYS A 192 -22.45 20.15 0.64
CA LYS A 192 -22.67 21.58 0.85
C LYS A 192 -23.37 21.93 2.17
N GLN A 193 -24.11 20.99 2.75
CA GLN A 193 -24.83 21.16 4.02
C GLN A 193 -24.01 20.67 5.23
N GLY A 194 -22.93 19.91 5.01
CA GLY A 194 -22.04 19.43 6.06
C GLY A 194 -20.88 20.38 6.37
N ASP A 195 -19.95 19.90 7.19
CA ASP A 195 -18.86 20.70 7.77
C ASP A 195 -17.86 21.23 6.73
N TYR A 196 -17.74 20.55 5.59
CA TYR A 196 -16.83 20.91 4.49
C TYR A 196 -17.51 21.74 3.37
N GLY A 197 -18.76 22.16 3.58
CA GLY A 197 -19.62 22.67 2.51
C GLY A 197 -19.15 23.98 1.86
N ASP A 198 -18.44 24.82 2.61
CA ASP A 198 -17.84 26.08 2.15
C ASP A 198 -16.67 25.87 1.17
N GLN A 199 -16.05 24.69 1.19
CA GLN A 199 -14.97 24.32 0.27
C GLN A 199 -15.47 23.85 -1.11
N PHE A 200 -16.79 23.73 -1.33
CA PHE A 200 -17.33 23.24 -2.59
C PHE A 200 -16.98 24.15 -3.78
N THR A 201 -16.40 23.55 -4.82
CA THR A 201 -16.17 24.21 -6.12
C THR A 201 -16.80 23.41 -7.26
N SER A 202 -17.17 24.08 -8.35
CA SER A 202 -17.85 23.43 -9.48
C SER A 202 -17.01 22.36 -10.18
N SER A 203 -15.69 22.41 -10.08
CA SER A 203 -14.77 21.36 -10.55
C SER A 203 -14.93 20.03 -9.80
N MET A 204 -15.38 20.07 -8.54
CA MET A 204 -15.61 18.87 -7.72
C MET A 204 -16.78 18.03 -8.24
N TYR A 205 -17.67 18.57 -9.08
CA TYR A 205 -18.78 17.79 -9.66
C TYR A 205 -18.29 16.48 -10.29
N SER A 206 -17.14 16.51 -10.96
CA SER A 206 -16.56 15.33 -11.59
C SER A 206 -16.14 14.23 -10.59
N ILE A 207 -15.76 14.60 -9.35
CA ILE A 207 -15.43 13.68 -8.26
C ILE A 207 -16.72 13.01 -7.76
N PHE A 208 -17.74 13.80 -7.43
CA PHE A 208 -19.04 13.29 -6.98
C PHE A 208 -19.73 12.41 -8.01
N GLU A 209 -19.69 12.80 -9.29
CA GLU A 209 -20.22 11.97 -10.36
C GLU A 209 -19.48 10.64 -10.47
N GLU A 210 -18.16 10.64 -10.34
CA GLU A 210 -17.38 9.39 -10.40
C GLU A 210 -17.64 8.50 -9.18
N ILE A 211 -17.85 9.06 -7.98
CA ILE A 211 -18.25 8.32 -6.76
C ILE A 211 -19.54 7.54 -7.03
N ILE A 212 -20.59 8.22 -7.50
CA ILE A 212 -21.90 7.65 -7.77
C ILE A 212 -21.87 6.64 -8.92
N LYS A 213 -20.99 6.84 -9.89
CA LYS A 213 -20.83 5.96 -11.05
C LYS A 213 -20.22 4.61 -10.66
N ARG A 214 -19.51 4.51 -9.53
CA ARG A 214 -18.84 3.30 -9.08
C ARG A 214 -19.76 2.47 -8.18
N THR A 215 -20.11 1.28 -8.66
CA THR A 215 -20.96 0.33 -7.93
C THR A 215 -20.38 0.00 -6.56
N GLU A 216 -19.07 -0.23 -6.45
CA GLU A 216 -18.46 -0.64 -5.18
C GLU A 216 -18.44 0.47 -4.14
N ILE A 217 -18.22 1.72 -4.55
CA ILE A 217 -18.32 2.86 -3.64
C ILE A 217 -19.77 3.06 -3.19
N LYS A 218 -20.75 2.92 -4.10
CA LYS A 218 -22.17 3.00 -3.71
C LYS A 218 -22.58 1.90 -2.73
N LYS A 219 -22.08 0.67 -2.88
CA LYS A 219 -22.31 -0.40 -1.91
C LYS A 219 -21.67 -0.07 -0.56
N TRP A 220 -20.44 0.45 -0.59
CA TRP A 220 -19.72 0.86 0.62
C TRP A 220 -20.41 2.00 1.38
N LEU A 221 -20.99 2.96 0.67
CA LEU A 221 -21.84 4.02 1.25
C LEU A 221 -23.22 3.53 1.70
N ASN A 222 -23.59 2.29 1.34
CA ASN A 222 -24.95 1.77 1.42
C ASN A 222 -25.97 2.75 0.82
N TRP A 223 -25.79 3.08 -0.47
CA TRP A 223 -26.60 4.09 -1.16
C TRP A 223 -28.07 3.66 -1.34
N ASN A 224 -28.99 4.49 -0.84
CA ASN A 224 -30.44 4.31 -1.01
C ASN A 224 -30.94 5.08 -2.24
N ASP A 225 -31.46 4.35 -3.23
CA ASP A 225 -31.96 4.91 -4.50
C ASP A 225 -33.35 5.56 -4.40
N VAL A 226 -34.11 5.28 -3.33
CA VAL A 226 -35.41 5.90 -3.08
C VAL A 226 -35.23 7.26 -2.40
N GLU A 227 -34.45 7.26 -1.32
CA GLU A 227 -34.13 8.46 -0.52
C GLU A 227 -33.02 9.32 -1.16
N MET A 228 -32.36 8.79 -2.20
CA MET A 228 -31.26 9.44 -2.91
C MET A 228 -30.10 9.87 -1.99
N ARG A 229 -29.77 9.05 -1.00
CA ARG A 229 -28.73 9.36 0.01
C ARG A 229 -27.95 8.12 0.47
N PRO A 230 -26.73 8.29 1.00
CA PRO A 230 -26.04 7.25 1.76
C PRO A 230 -26.80 6.89 3.05
N GLU A 231 -26.85 5.60 3.40
CA GLU A 231 -27.33 5.16 4.72
C GLU A 231 -26.18 5.01 5.72
N ASN A 232 -24.95 4.77 5.25
CA ASN A 232 -23.77 4.74 6.11
C ASN A 232 -23.16 6.15 6.22
N LEU A 233 -23.57 6.89 7.25
CA LEU A 233 -23.13 8.26 7.49
C LEU A 233 -21.63 8.38 7.85
N SER A 234 -21.07 7.36 8.52
CA SER A 234 -19.63 7.35 8.84
C SER A 234 -18.78 7.27 7.58
N ASN A 235 -19.19 6.44 6.62
CA ASN A 235 -18.51 6.34 5.33
C ASN A 235 -18.73 7.58 4.44
N GLU A 236 -19.89 8.22 4.55
CA GLU A 236 -20.13 9.53 3.93
C GLU A 236 -19.19 10.60 4.48
N GLU A 237 -19.04 10.66 5.80
CA GLU A 237 -18.13 11.61 6.44
C GLU A 237 -16.68 11.37 6.04
N ARG A 238 -16.24 10.11 6.00
CA ARG A 238 -14.91 9.73 5.48
C ARG A 238 -14.70 10.17 4.04
N ILE A 239 -15.66 9.92 3.14
CA ILE A 239 -15.47 10.30 1.73
C ILE A 239 -15.46 11.82 1.55
N PHE A 240 -16.16 12.56 2.41
CA PHE A 240 -16.11 14.03 2.44
C PHE A 240 -14.78 14.53 2.98
N SER A 241 -14.26 13.98 4.07
CA SER A 241 -12.94 14.36 4.59
C SER A 241 -11.83 14.06 3.58
N TRP A 242 -11.92 12.97 2.83
CA TRP A 242 -10.92 12.64 1.81
C TRP A 242 -10.88 13.62 0.63
N ILE A 243 -11.96 14.36 0.35
CA ILE A 243 -12.03 15.34 -0.76
C ILE A 243 -11.91 16.79 -0.28
N SER A 244 -11.64 17.00 1.01
CA SER A 244 -11.65 18.30 1.69
C SER A 244 -10.39 18.50 2.53
N LYS A 245 -10.11 19.75 2.88
CA LYS A 245 -9.14 20.05 3.93
C LYS A 245 -9.80 19.81 5.28
N ASP A 246 -9.08 19.16 6.19
CA ASP A 246 -9.56 18.80 7.52
C ASP A 246 -8.67 19.47 8.57
N GLU A 247 -9.26 20.26 9.46
CA GLU A 247 -8.54 21.02 10.50
C GLU A 247 -8.80 20.40 11.87
N ASN A 248 -7.76 19.80 12.46
CA ASN A 248 -7.78 19.34 13.85
C ASN A 248 -7.16 20.41 14.76
N ILE A 249 -7.98 21.01 15.61
CA ILE A 249 -7.57 22.02 16.58
C ILE A 249 -7.66 21.42 17.98
N GLU A 250 -6.52 21.32 18.66
CA GLU A 250 -6.48 20.94 20.08
C GLU A 250 -6.71 22.19 20.95
N TRP A 251 -7.65 22.09 21.89
CA TRP A 251 -7.95 23.15 22.85
C TRP A 251 -7.56 22.70 24.25
N ASN A 252 -7.01 23.60 25.06
CA ASN A 252 -6.78 23.34 26.48
C ASN A 252 -8.07 23.52 27.30
N GLU A 253 -8.02 23.13 28.58
CA GLU A 253 -9.16 23.25 29.50
C GLU A 253 -9.59 24.72 29.75
N ALA A 254 -8.76 25.70 29.39
CA ALA A 254 -9.08 27.13 29.46
C ALA A 254 -9.69 27.68 28.15
N GLY A 255 -9.85 26.86 27.12
CA GLY A 255 -10.39 27.24 25.82
C GLY A 255 -9.39 27.92 24.89
N GLU A 256 -8.09 27.77 25.14
CA GLU A 256 -7.01 28.28 24.29
C GLU A 256 -6.51 27.18 23.35
N GLU A 257 -6.24 27.56 22.09
CA GLU A 257 -5.70 26.67 21.05
C GLU A 257 -4.25 26.25 21.39
N ILE A 258 -4.02 24.94 21.55
CA ILE A 258 -2.72 24.32 21.83
C ILE A 258 -1.98 24.05 20.52
N SER A 259 -2.67 23.48 19.54
CA SER A 259 -2.09 23.05 18.28
C SER A 259 -3.14 23.00 17.17
N ARG A 260 -2.72 23.24 15.93
CA ARG A 260 -3.55 23.13 14.72
C ARG A 260 -2.85 22.28 13.68
N GLU A 261 -3.43 21.13 13.39
CA GLU A 261 -3.02 20.25 12.32
C GLU A 261 -3.98 20.40 11.14
N ILE A 262 -3.46 20.79 9.98
CA ILE A 262 -4.24 20.90 8.74
C ILE A 262 -3.87 19.71 7.85
N LYS A 263 -4.84 18.85 7.56
CA LYS A 263 -4.71 17.74 6.62
C LYS A 263 -5.21 18.16 5.25
N GLU A 264 -4.37 17.98 4.23
CA GLU A 264 -4.74 18.23 2.84
C GLU A 264 -5.65 17.10 2.30
N PRO A 265 -6.49 17.37 1.28
CA PRO A 265 -7.36 16.36 0.69
C PRO A 265 -6.56 15.19 0.11
N ILE A 266 -6.95 13.97 0.44
CA ILE A 266 -6.38 12.74 -0.14
C ILE A 266 -6.74 12.63 -1.64
N ILE A 267 -7.90 13.16 -2.02
CA ILE A 267 -8.51 13.04 -3.35
C ILE A 267 -8.78 14.44 -3.90
N THR A 268 -8.16 14.75 -5.03
CA THR A 268 -8.31 16.05 -5.72
C THR A 268 -8.89 15.90 -7.13
N LYS A 269 -8.91 14.68 -7.68
CA LYS A 269 -9.32 14.40 -9.07
C LYS A 269 -10.29 13.23 -9.16
N SER A 270 -11.11 13.23 -10.21
CA SER A 270 -12.02 12.10 -10.47
C SER A 270 -11.30 10.80 -10.87
N ALA A 271 -10.06 10.86 -11.38
CA ALA A 271 -9.27 9.68 -11.70
C ALA A 271 -8.93 8.84 -10.46
N GLU A 272 -8.62 9.53 -9.36
CA GLU A 272 -8.28 8.99 -8.05
C GLU A 272 -9.46 8.23 -7.41
N ILE A 273 -10.70 8.70 -7.58
CA ILE A 273 -11.91 7.94 -7.20
C ILE A 273 -12.00 6.60 -7.94
N ARG A 274 -11.52 6.52 -9.19
CA ARG A 274 -11.51 5.25 -9.94
C ARG A 274 -10.50 4.28 -9.37
N GLU A 275 -9.38 4.79 -8.87
CA GLU A 275 -8.36 3.95 -8.21
C GLU A 275 -8.86 3.47 -6.87
N LEU A 276 -9.39 4.36 -6.04
CA LEU A 276 -10.04 4.05 -4.77
C LEU A 276 -11.13 2.97 -4.93
N SER A 277 -11.98 3.08 -5.96
CA SER A 277 -13.06 2.12 -6.19
C SER A 277 -12.59 0.67 -6.38
N LYS A 278 -11.32 0.44 -6.68
CA LYS A 278 -10.76 -0.90 -6.86
C LYS A 278 -10.47 -1.62 -5.55
N TYR A 279 -10.32 -0.89 -4.45
CA TYR A 279 -9.99 -1.45 -3.13
C TYR A 279 -10.86 -0.90 -1.99
N ILE A 280 -11.88 -0.07 -2.28
CA ILE A 280 -12.82 0.50 -1.27
C ILE A 280 -13.56 -0.57 -0.45
N SER A 281 -13.62 -1.82 -0.91
CA SER A 281 -14.21 -2.94 -0.16
C SER A 281 -13.25 -3.61 0.83
N GLU A 282 -11.98 -3.22 0.86
CA GLU A 282 -10.93 -3.81 1.69
C GLU A 282 -10.58 -2.84 2.84
N PRO A 283 -11.09 -3.05 4.07
CA PRO A 283 -10.88 -2.11 5.18
C PRO A 283 -9.39 -1.82 5.46
N ALA A 284 -8.55 -2.86 5.43
CA ALA A 284 -7.12 -2.72 5.66
C ALA A 284 -6.41 -1.82 4.62
N ALA A 285 -6.88 -1.82 3.36
CA ALA A 285 -6.34 -0.94 2.32
C ALA A 285 -6.80 0.51 2.50
N ILE A 286 -8.04 0.73 2.97
CA ILE A 286 -8.53 2.07 3.32
C ILE A 286 -7.75 2.63 4.52
N ASP A 287 -7.56 1.85 5.58
CA ASP A 287 -6.84 2.28 6.77
C ASP A 287 -5.39 2.68 6.44
N ARG A 288 -4.76 1.97 5.48
CA ARG A 288 -3.44 2.34 4.94
C ARG A 288 -3.47 3.62 4.11
N MET A 289 -4.47 3.80 3.24
CA MET A 289 -4.64 5.03 2.48
C MET A 289 -4.77 6.25 3.41
N GLU A 290 -5.57 6.13 4.47
CA GLU A 290 -5.78 7.21 5.43
C GLU A 290 -4.54 7.50 6.26
N ALA A 291 -3.85 6.46 6.75
CA ALA A 291 -2.61 6.61 7.52
C ALA A 291 -1.48 7.24 6.68
N GLY A 292 -1.38 6.87 5.39
CA GLY A 292 -0.37 7.38 4.46
C GLY A 292 -0.79 8.67 3.72
N GLN A 293 -2.00 9.16 3.93
CA GLN A 293 -2.62 10.26 3.17
C GLN A 293 -2.46 10.11 1.64
N SER A 294 -2.56 8.88 1.13
CA SER A 294 -2.20 8.56 -0.24
C SER A 294 -3.01 7.41 -0.80
N ILE A 295 -3.75 7.68 -1.89
CA ILE A 295 -4.50 6.65 -2.63
C ILE A 295 -3.59 5.56 -3.13
N THR A 296 -2.35 5.90 -3.48
CA THR A 296 -1.38 4.93 -3.99
C THR A 296 -0.93 3.94 -2.93
N GLU A 297 -0.90 4.31 -1.64
CA GLU A 297 -0.54 3.39 -0.56
C GLU A 297 -1.62 2.34 -0.32
N GLY A 298 -2.90 2.74 -0.28
CA GLY A 298 -4.01 1.78 -0.23
C GLY A 298 -4.07 0.89 -1.48
N PHE A 299 -3.76 1.47 -2.64
CA PHE A 299 -3.71 0.75 -3.92
C PHE A 299 -2.60 -0.31 -3.98
N VAL A 300 -1.41 -0.03 -3.44
CA VAL A 300 -0.27 -0.96 -3.40
C VAL A 300 -0.52 -2.13 -2.45
N PHE A 301 -1.31 -1.89 -1.39
CA PHE A 301 -1.62 -2.90 -0.38
C PHE A 301 -2.74 -3.87 -0.78
N SER A 302 -3.48 -3.60 -1.86
CA SER A 302 -4.61 -4.43 -2.29
C SER A 302 -4.21 -5.62 -3.17
N ASP A 303 -4.49 -6.83 -2.70
CA ASP A 303 -4.21 -8.10 -3.39
C ASP A 303 -4.97 -8.23 -4.73
N ALA A 304 -6.18 -7.70 -4.82
CA ALA A 304 -7.01 -7.77 -6.03
C ALA A 304 -6.49 -6.85 -7.16
N VAL A 305 -5.85 -5.74 -6.80
CA VAL A 305 -5.40 -4.71 -7.74
C VAL A 305 -4.05 -5.04 -8.37
N GLY A 306 -3.14 -5.65 -7.62
CA GLY A 306 -1.87 -6.15 -8.15
C GLY A 306 -2.07 -7.08 -9.35
N LYS A 307 -3.08 -7.95 -9.29
CA LYS A 307 -3.45 -8.87 -10.38
C LYS A 307 -3.96 -8.15 -11.63
N SER A 308 -4.81 -7.13 -11.47
CA SER A 308 -5.36 -6.37 -12.61
C SER A 308 -4.28 -5.55 -13.34
N LYS A 309 -3.38 -4.91 -12.59
CA LYS A 309 -2.27 -4.10 -13.15
C LYS A 309 -1.28 -4.97 -13.91
N PHE A 310 -1.00 -6.17 -13.41
CA PHE A 310 -0.19 -7.17 -14.09
C PHE A 310 -0.79 -7.52 -15.45
N LEU A 311 -2.09 -7.84 -15.51
CA LEU A 311 -2.77 -8.21 -16.76
C LEU A 311 -2.78 -7.06 -17.79
N SER A 312 -3.09 -5.82 -17.39
CA SER A 312 -3.05 -4.68 -18.33
C SER A 312 -1.66 -4.35 -18.85
N SER A 313 -0.64 -4.53 -18.01
CA SER A 313 0.76 -4.32 -18.40
C SER A 313 1.22 -5.38 -19.40
N LEU A 314 0.74 -6.61 -19.23
CA LEU A 314 1.01 -7.73 -20.14
C LEU A 314 0.40 -7.49 -21.53
N ASP A 315 -0.83 -6.99 -21.61
CA ASP A 315 -1.47 -6.66 -22.89
C ASP A 315 -0.75 -5.52 -23.63
N ASN A 316 -0.33 -4.47 -22.92
CA ASN A 316 0.45 -3.37 -23.52
C ASN A 316 1.80 -3.86 -24.04
N LEU A 317 2.48 -4.71 -23.27
CA LEU A 317 3.74 -5.33 -23.67
C LEU A 317 3.56 -6.14 -24.96
N LYS A 318 2.51 -6.95 -25.05
CA LYS A 318 2.19 -7.75 -26.24
C LYS A 318 2.04 -6.86 -27.48
N ASN A 319 1.23 -5.80 -27.39
CA ASN A 319 0.99 -4.89 -28.52
C ASN A 319 2.26 -4.16 -28.96
N ASN A 320 3.06 -3.69 -28.00
CA ASN A 320 4.32 -2.99 -28.29
C ASN A 320 5.37 -3.90 -28.92
N ILE A 321 5.51 -5.15 -28.44
CA ILE A 321 6.41 -6.13 -29.05
C ILE A 321 5.98 -6.44 -30.48
N SER A 322 4.69 -6.64 -30.73
CA SER A 322 4.19 -6.85 -32.10
C SER A 322 4.51 -5.67 -33.02
N THR A 323 4.43 -4.45 -32.50
CA THR A 323 4.78 -3.24 -33.26
C THR A 323 6.27 -3.20 -33.58
N VAL A 324 7.14 -3.40 -32.59
CA VAL A 324 8.61 -3.45 -32.78
C VAL A 324 9.01 -4.56 -33.76
N PHE A 325 8.37 -5.72 -33.67
CA PHE A 325 8.61 -6.83 -34.59
C PHE A 325 8.21 -6.50 -36.03
N ASN A 326 7.07 -5.84 -36.25
CA ASN A 326 6.63 -5.43 -37.59
C ASN A 326 7.55 -4.38 -38.24
N PHE A 327 8.30 -3.63 -37.43
CA PHE A 327 9.26 -2.62 -37.87
C PHE A 327 10.73 -3.05 -37.66
N SER A 328 10.99 -4.37 -37.60
CA SER A 328 12.33 -4.89 -37.32
C SER A 328 13.38 -4.55 -38.38
N GLU A 329 12.96 -4.11 -39.57
CA GLU A 329 13.87 -3.66 -40.63
C GLU A 329 14.65 -2.38 -40.25
N TYR A 330 14.16 -1.62 -39.26
CA TYR A 330 14.82 -0.44 -38.72
C TYR A 330 15.77 -0.77 -37.54
N MET A 331 16.02 -2.04 -37.21
CA MET A 331 16.96 -2.39 -36.14
C MET A 331 18.41 -2.12 -36.54
N GLU A 332 19.15 -1.50 -35.62
CA GLU A 332 20.59 -1.21 -35.77
C GLU A 332 21.39 -1.78 -34.60
N SER A 333 22.73 -1.76 -34.69
CA SER A 333 23.60 -2.40 -33.70
C SER A 333 23.43 -1.88 -32.27
N GLU A 334 23.09 -0.60 -32.12
CA GLU A 334 22.84 0.05 -30.82
C GLU A 334 21.54 -0.42 -30.16
N HIS A 335 20.54 -0.83 -30.95
CA HIS A 335 19.24 -1.27 -30.46
C HIS A 335 19.24 -2.73 -29.96
N PHE A 336 20.25 -3.53 -30.33
CA PHE A 336 20.31 -4.94 -29.91
C PHE A 336 20.46 -5.11 -28.41
N GLU A 337 21.18 -4.21 -27.73
CA GLU A 337 21.39 -4.31 -26.29
C GLU A 337 20.08 -4.02 -25.53
N ASP A 338 19.26 -3.09 -26.03
CA ASP A 338 17.94 -2.81 -25.47
C ASP A 338 16.97 -3.97 -25.66
N ILE A 339 16.94 -4.59 -26.85
CA ILE A 339 16.11 -5.77 -27.11
C ILE A 339 16.56 -6.97 -26.26
N LYS A 340 17.87 -7.15 -26.06
CA LYS A 340 18.45 -8.19 -25.21
C LYS A 340 18.10 -7.97 -23.73
N ASN A 341 18.14 -6.73 -23.27
CA ASN A 341 17.71 -6.35 -21.92
C ASN A 341 16.20 -6.55 -21.73
N LEU A 342 15.38 -6.26 -22.74
CA LEU A 342 13.94 -6.49 -22.71
C LEU A 342 13.63 -8.00 -22.66
N LYS A 343 14.31 -8.81 -23.50
CA LYS A 343 14.21 -10.27 -23.48
C LYS A 343 14.54 -10.84 -22.11
N ALA A 344 15.65 -10.40 -21.49
CA ALA A 344 16.05 -10.85 -20.16
C ALA A 344 15.01 -10.48 -19.07
N LYS A 345 14.32 -9.34 -19.21
CA LYS A 345 13.24 -8.93 -18.30
C LYS A 345 11.95 -9.73 -18.54
N ILE A 346 11.61 -10.05 -19.78
CA ILE A 346 10.42 -10.84 -20.14
C ILE A 346 10.60 -12.31 -19.76
N GLU A 347 11.80 -12.88 -19.96
CA GLU A 347 12.14 -14.23 -19.50
C GLU A 347 11.94 -14.39 -17.99
N LYS A 348 12.22 -13.33 -17.21
CA LYS A 348 11.93 -13.30 -15.76
C LYS A 348 10.44 -13.25 -15.41
N LEU A 349 9.55 -12.91 -16.36
CA LEU A 349 8.10 -12.78 -16.15
C LEU A 349 7.30 -14.01 -16.60
N LEU A 350 7.87 -14.84 -17.47
CA LEU A 350 7.20 -16.06 -17.93
C LEU A 350 7.24 -17.11 -16.81
N PRO A 351 6.09 -17.67 -16.37
CA PRO A 351 6.10 -18.91 -15.63
C PRO A 351 6.47 -20.00 -16.63
N GLN A 352 7.77 -20.25 -16.78
CA GLN A 352 8.26 -21.27 -17.68
C GLN A 352 8.23 -22.62 -16.96
N GLU A 353 7.57 -23.57 -17.61
CA GLU A 353 7.70 -24.99 -17.36
C GLU A 353 9.19 -25.32 -17.17
N ASP A 354 9.51 -25.92 -16.03
CA ASP A 354 10.86 -26.28 -15.57
C ASP A 354 11.84 -25.12 -15.26
N HIS A 355 11.39 -24.24 -14.36
CA HIS A 355 12.07 -23.85 -13.11
C HIS A 355 13.50 -23.25 -13.12
N HIS A 356 13.90 -22.35 -14.03
CA HIS A 356 15.07 -21.51 -13.72
C HIS A 356 14.74 -20.45 -12.64
N ILE A 357 15.06 -20.72 -11.37
CA ILE A 357 14.98 -19.73 -10.29
C ILE A 357 16.41 -19.29 -9.94
N SER A 358 16.72 -18.03 -10.28
CA SER A 358 17.92 -17.36 -9.76
C SER A 358 17.73 -17.06 -8.27
N PRO A 359 18.78 -17.12 -7.42
CA PRO A 359 18.70 -17.01 -5.95
C PRO A 359 18.08 -15.72 -5.39
N GLN A 360 17.65 -14.77 -6.22
CA GLN A 360 17.19 -13.44 -5.81
C GLN A 360 15.70 -13.15 -6.06
N THR A 361 14.88 -14.15 -6.42
CA THR A 361 13.46 -13.92 -6.73
C THR A 361 12.54 -14.41 -5.60
N GLY A 362 11.79 -13.48 -5.03
CA GLY A 362 10.98 -13.63 -3.82
C GLY A 362 9.64 -14.31 -4.07
N LEU A 363 9.67 -15.63 -4.25
CA LEU A 363 8.53 -16.46 -3.88
C LEU A 363 8.52 -16.55 -2.36
N ALA A 364 7.48 -16.01 -1.72
CA ALA A 364 7.28 -16.23 -0.28
C ALA A 364 7.07 -17.73 -0.05
N PRO A 365 7.92 -18.41 0.74
CA PRO A 365 7.71 -19.81 1.04
C PRO A 365 6.42 -20.00 1.84
N LEU A 366 5.70 -21.10 1.57
CA LEU A 366 4.49 -21.44 2.30
C LEU A 366 4.86 -22.08 3.64
N PHE A 367 4.37 -21.51 4.74
CA PHE A 367 4.48 -22.10 6.08
C PHE A 367 3.50 -23.27 6.24
N GLN A 368 3.88 -24.24 7.07
CA GLN A 368 3.02 -25.36 7.41
C GLN A 368 2.08 -24.96 8.56
N GLU A 369 0.90 -24.42 8.22
CA GLU A 369 -0.01 -23.76 9.17
C GLU A 369 -0.61 -24.66 10.26
N ASN A 370 -0.54 -26.00 10.13
CA ASN A 370 -1.20 -26.95 11.04
C ASN A 370 -0.24 -27.80 11.89
N LEU A 371 1.06 -27.52 11.88
CA LEU A 371 2.05 -28.29 12.62
C LEU A 371 2.58 -27.51 13.82
N SER A 372 2.79 -28.20 14.94
CA SER A 372 3.67 -27.68 15.98
C SER A 372 5.02 -27.35 15.34
N THR A 373 5.61 -26.23 15.71
CA THR A 373 6.95 -25.82 15.25
C THR A 373 8.05 -26.17 16.27
N ARG A 374 7.65 -26.61 17.47
CA ARG A 374 8.56 -26.97 18.56
C ARG A 374 9.15 -28.37 18.36
N LEU A 375 10.47 -28.42 18.19
CA LEU A 375 11.21 -29.67 18.10
C LEU A 375 11.35 -30.31 19.49
N SER A 376 10.99 -31.57 19.59
CA SER A 376 11.16 -32.39 20.81
C SER A 376 12.44 -33.23 20.77
N GLU A 377 12.84 -33.63 19.56
CA GLU A 377 14.02 -34.44 19.29
C GLU A 377 14.66 -34.04 17.94
N ILE A 378 15.98 -34.18 17.85
CA ILE A 378 16.75 -34.00 16.61
C ILE A 378 17.74 -35.17 16.49
N THR A 379 17.84 -35.73 15.29
CA THR A 379 18.82 -36.75 14.93
C THR A 379 19.62 -36.29 13.73
N ILE A 380 20.93 -36.17 13.90
CA ILE A 380 21.87 -35.81 12.84
C ILE A 380 22.60 -37.08 12.44
N ARG A 381 22.14 -37.71 11.35
CA ARG A 381 22.82 -38.90 10.81
C ARG A 381 24.18 -38.51 10.26
N ARG A 382 24.24 -37.41 9.51
CA ARG A 382 25.48 -36.86 8.97
C ARG A 382 25.34 -35.37 8.67
N TYR A 383 26.16 -34.55 9.32
CA TYR A 383 26.36 -33.15 8.96
C TYR A 383 27.73 -32.69 9.46
N ARG A 384 28.67 -32.43 8.54
CA ARG A 384 30.08 -32.14 8.86
C ARG A 384 30.66 -33.24 9.78
N LYS A 385 31.16 -32.88 10.97
CA LYS A 385 31.69 -33.83 11.96
C LYS A 385 30.62 -34.51 12.83
N LEU A 386 29.37 -34.08 12.75
CA LEU A 386 28.27 -34.68 13.50
C LEU A 386 27.84 -35.95 12.75
N GLN A 387 28.03 -37.10 13.39
CA GLN A 387 27.68 -38.41 12.85
C GLN A 387 26.88 -39.18 13.88
N ARG A 388 25.68 -39.63 13.49
CA ARG A 388 24.75 -40.39 14.34
C ARG A 388 24.46 -39.73 15.70
N LEU A 389 24.47 -38.40 15.75
CA LEU A 389 24.18 -37.65 16.98
C LEU A 389 22.66 -37.60 17.20
N GLN A 390 22.21 -38.03 18.38
CA GLN A 390 20.81 -37.91 18.79
C GLN A 390 20.68 -36.97 19.98
N ILE A 391 19.76 -36.01 19.88
CA ILE A 391 19.44 -35.03 20.91
C ILE A 391 17.96 -35.17 21.22
N ARG A 392 17.66 -35.53 22.46
CA ARG A 392 16.30 -35.67 22.98
C ARG A 392 16.06 -34.68 24.11
N HIS A 393 14.81 -34.55 24.53
CA HIS A 393 14.39 -33.66 25.60
C HIS A 393 14.69 -32.20 25.31
N LEU A 394 14.51 -31.80 24.04
CA LEU A 394 14.55 -30.40 23.67
C LEU A 394 13.42 -29.65 24.38
N ASN A 395 13.75 -28.45 24.85
CA ASN A 395 12.85 -27.61 25.62
C ASN A 395 12.74 -26.23 24.96
N ARG A 396 12.16 -25.22 25.63
CA ARG A 396 12.08 -23.86 25.07
C ARG A 396 13.47 -23.25 24.93
N ILE A 397 14.31 -23.39 25.96
CA ILE A 397 15.70 -22.96 25.96
C ILE A 397 16.64 -24.18 25.94
N ASN A 398 17.46 -24.29 24.90
CA ASN A 398 18.41 -25.38 24.72
C ASN A 398 19.84 -24.83 24.67
N ILE A 399 20.63 -25.12 25.70
CA ILE A 399 21.99 -24.59 25.86
C ILE A 399 22.99 -25.68 25.48
N PHE A 400 23.81 -25.45 24.46
CA PHE A 400 24.86 -26.38 24.03
C PHE A 400 26.23 -25.87 24.43
N ALA A 401 26.87 -26.59 25.35
CA ALA A 401 28.17 -26.27 25.91
C ALA A 401 29.21 -27.32 25.49
N GLY A 402 30.47 -26.91 25.37
CA GLY A 402 31.57 -27.82 25.02
C GLY A 402 32.81 -27.09 24.52
N LYS A 403 33.95 -27.78 24.47
CA LYS A 403 35.24 -27.23 23.99
C LYS A 403 35.16 -26.67 22.57
N ASN A 404 36.14 -25.85 22.18
CA ASN A 404 36.30 -25.41 20.79
C ASN A 404 36.35 -26.64 19.88
N ASN A 405 35.74 -26.53 18.71
CA ASN A 405 35.64 -27.64 17.78
C ASN A 405 34.91 -28.89 18.33
N SER A 406 33.97 -28.77 19.28
CA SER A 406 33.05 -29.86 19.69
C SER A 406 31.85 -30.07 18.76
N GLY A 407 31.45 -29.06 17.98
CA GLY A 407 30.35 -29.17 17.00
C GLY A 407 29.12 -28.33 17.26
N LYS A 408 29.20 -27.46 18.28
CA LYS A 408 28.20 -26.44 18.62
C LYS A 408 27.63 -25.68 17.41
N THR A 409 28.44 -24.95 16.66
CA THR A 409 27.96 -24.23 15.47
C THR A 409 27.39 -25.17 14.40
N SER A 410 27.97 -26.34 14.18
CA SER A 410 27.45 -27.32 13.22
C SER A 410 26.08 -27.86 13.64
N LEU A 411 25.82 -27.95 14.93
CA LEU A 411 24.54 -28.35 15.47
C LEU A 411 23.47 -27.27 15.24
N LEU A 412 23.79 -26.00 15.53
CA LEU A 412 22.88 -24.89 15.23
C LEU A 412 22.55 -24.81 13.74
N GLU A 413 23.55 -24.98 12.87
CA GLU A 413 23.35 -25.05 11.42
C GLU A 413 22.42 -26.19 11.01
N ALA A 414 22.54 -27.37 11.65
CA ALA A 414 21.66 -28.50 11.37
C ALA A 414 20.21 -28.24 11.82
N VAL A 415 20.02 -27.61 13.00
CA VAL A 415 18.69 -27.21 13.48
C VAL A 415 18.07 -26.18 12.52
N TYR A 416 18.83 -25.18 12.12
CA TYR A 416 18.40 -24.18 11.15
C TYR A 416 18.02 -24.84 9.82
N LEU A 417 18.86 -25.69 9.23
CA LEU A 417 18.54 -26.37 7.98
C LEU A 417 17.29 -27.25 8.06
N LEU A 418 17.06 -27.94 9.19
CA LEU A 418 15.84 -28.71 9.40
C LEU A 418 14.59 -27.82 9.37
N SER A 419 14.67 -26.61 9.97
CA SER A 419 13.57 -25.65 9.94
C SER A 419 13.30 -25.06 8.54
N GLN A 420 14.31 -25.07 7.67
CA GLN A 420 14.22 -24.53 6.31
C GLN A 420 13.81 -25.57 5.25
N LEU A 421 13.69 -26.85 5.63
CA LEU A 421 13.22 -27.94 4.77
C LEU A 421 13.97 -27.98 3.42
N ASN A 422 13.26 -27.88 2.30
CA ASN A 422 13.84 -27.94 0.97
C ASN A 422 14.29 -26.57 0.45
N ASP A 423 14.33 -25.51 1.27
CA ASP A 423 14.96 -24.25 0.88
C ASP A 423 16.49 -24.42 0.81
N ILE A 424 16.98 -24.76 -0.39
CA ILE A 424 18.41 -25.01 -0.61
C ILE A 424 19.24 -23.72 -0.52
N ASN A 425 18.62 -22.54 -0.62
CA ASN A 425 19.33 -21.28 -0.37
C ASN A 425 19.84 -21.22 1.06
N ALA A 426 19.13 -21.80 2.04
CA ALA A 426 19.59 -21.84 3.41
C ALA A 426 20.96 -22.53 3.55
N LEU A 427 21.18 -23.62 2.81
CA LEU A 427 22.47 -24.31 2.76
C LEU A 427 23.54 -23.46 2.06
N ILE A 428 23.20 -22.83 0.94
CA ILE A 428 24.10 -21.97 0.17
C ILE A 428 24.57 -20.79 1.01
N GLU A 429 23.67 -20.11 1.70
CA GLU A 429 23.98 -18.96 2.55
C GLU A 429 24.82 -19.35 3.77
N LEU A 430 24.55 -20.50 4.40
CA LEU A 430 25.42 -21.02 5.45
C LEU A 430 26.85 -21.28 4.94
N GLU A 431 27.00 -21.84 3.75
CA GLU A 431 28.31 -22.07 3.12
C GLU A 431 28.98 -20.76 2.68
N ARG A 432 28.21 -19.79 2.20
CA ARG A 432 28.67 -18.43 1.87
C ARG A 432 29.29 -17.77 3.10
N HIS A 433 28.55 -17.74 4.21
CA HIS A 433 29.01 -17.18 5.48
C HIS A 433 30.24 -17.92 6.04
N ARG A 434 30.27 -19.26 5.98
CA ARG A 434 31.44 -20.01 6.43
C ARG A 434 32.68 -19.77 5.56
N GLY A 435 32.49 -19.64 4.26
CA GLY A 435 33.57 -19.32 3.33
C GLY A 435 34.01 -17.86 3.38
N LYS A 436 33.30 -17.00 4.13
CA LYS A 436 33.50 -15.55 4.17
C LYS A 436 33.45 -14.90 2.79
N PHE A 437 32.58 -15.42 1.92
CA PHE A 437 32.35 -14.85 0.61
C PHE A 437 31.45 -13.61 0.72
N GLY A 438 31.76 -12.57 -0.05
CA GLY A 438 30.91 -11.40 -0.23
C GLY A 438 29.79 -11.68 -1.25
N GLU A 439 29.62 -10.78 -2.22
CA GLU A 439 28.57 -10.91 -3.25
C GLU A 439 28.80 -12.10 -4.21
N MET A 440 30.06 -12.38 -4.57
CA MET A 440 30.40 -13.49 -5.47
C MET A 440 30.58 -14.81 -4.70
N PHE A 441 29.72 -15.80 -4.96
CA PHE A 441 29.81 -17.12 -4.35
C PHE A 441 30.36 -18.16 -5.32
N HIS A 442 31.47 -18.80 -4.95
CA HIS A 442 32.09 -19.81 -5.79
C HIS A 442 31.43 -21.18 -5.58
N SER A 443 30.62 -21.66 -6.53
CA SER A 443 29.94 -22.96 -6.42
C SER A 443 30.88 -24.16 -6.22
N ARG A 444 32.18 -24.05 -6.57
CA ARG A 444 33.21 -25.05 -6.26
C ARG A 444 33.39 -25.26 -4.75
N TRP A 445 33.24 -24.21 -3.95
CA TRP A 445 33.28 -24.28 -2.49
C TRP A 445 32.15 -25.18 -1.96
N LEU A 446 30.93 -24.92 -2.43
CA LEU A 446 29.76 -25.68 -2.06
C LEU A 446 29.88 -27.15 -2.45
N ALA A 447 30.29 -27.42 -3.71
CA ALA A 447 30.49 -28.78 -4.20
C ALA A 447 31.56 -29.55 -3.40
N ARG A 448 32.63 -28.86 -2.95
CA ARG A 448 33.68 -29.45 -2.12
C ARG A 448 33.19 -29.78 -0.72
N ASN A 449 32.40 -28.90 -0.11
CA ASN A 449 31.95 -29.04 1.27
C ASN A 449 30.71 -29.95 1.41
N VAL A 450 29.92 -30.08 0.34
CA VAL A 450 28.74 -30.96 0.25
C VAL A 450 29.04 -32.07 -0.75
N ASN A 451 30.10 -32.83 -0.48
CA ASN A 451 30.56 -33.93 -1.32
C ASN A 451 29.90 -35.28 -0.95
N GLU A 452 29.15 -35.33 0.14
CA GLU A 452 28.45 -36.50 0.64
C GLU A 452 27.02 -36.15 1.05
N THR A 453 26.17 -37.17 1.17
CA THR A 453 24.78 -36.97 1.59
C THR A 453 24.69 -36.51 3.04
N LEU A 454 24.13 -35.32 3.24
CA LEU A 454 23.80 -34.77 4.56
C LEU A 454 22.38 -35.23 4.94
N ARG A 455 22.15 -35.61 6.20
CA ARG A 455 20.85 -36.09 6.68
C ARG A 455 20.58 -35.64 8.11
N ILE A 456 19.50 -34.89 8.27
CA ILE A 456 19.02 -34.34 9.54
C ILE A 456 17.54 -34.68 9.64
N SER A 457 17.10 -35.15 10.80
CA SER A 457 15.68 -35.40 11.09
C SER A 457 15.33 -34.93 12.49
N GLY A 458 14.04 -34.77 12.76
CA GLY A 458 13.54 -34.40 14.07
C GLY A 458 12.07 -34.74 14.23
N LYS A 459 11.55 -34.47 15.42
CA LYS A 459 10.15 -34.71 15.76
C LYS A 459 9.50 -33.43 16.27
N THR A 460 8.38 -33.05 15.67
CA THR A 460 7.62 -31.86 16.03
C THR A 460 6.15 -32.21 16.30
N GLY A 461 5.71 -32.04 17.54
CA GLY A 461 4.46 -32.66 17.99
C GLY A 461 4.48 -34.17 17.73
N ASP A 462 3.51 -34.67 16.96
CA ASP A 462 3.43 -36.07 16.52
C ASP A 462 4.07 -36.33 15.16
N ALA A 463 4.42 -35.29 14.41
CA ALA A 463 4.96 -35.42 13.07
C ALA A 463 6.48 -35.65 13.07
N GLU A 464 6.93 -36.50 12.15
CA GLU A 464 8.35 -36.63 11.80
C GLU A 464 8.70 -35.64 10.69
N VAL A 465 9.83 -34.96 10.84
CA VAL A 465 10.39 -34.06 9.85
C VAL A 465 11.81 -34.49 9.51
N SER A 466 12.17 -34.45 8.23
CA SER A 466 13.52 -34.71 7.78
C SER A 466 13.93 -33.83 6.61
N VAL A 467 15.24 -33.59 6.50
CA VAL A 467 15.87 -32.96 5.36
C VAL A 467 17.15 -33.70 5.03
N SER A 468 17.39 -33.89 3.74
CA SER A 468 18.64 -34.41 3.23
C SER A 468 19.14 -33.60 2.04
N PHE A 469 20.45 -33.41 1.96
CA PHE A 469 21.10 -32.75 0.84
C PHE A 469 21.98 -33.77 0.14
N VAL A 470 21.60 -34.12 -1.08
CA VAL A 470 22.18 -35.22 -1.85
C VAL A 470 22.97 -34.65 -3.04
N PRO A 471 24.32 -34.65 -2.99
CA PRO A 471 25.12 -34.32 -4.16
C PRO A 471 24.99 -35.42 -5.21
N ARG A 472 24.67 -35.06 -6.45
CA ARG A 472 24.55 -35.98 -7.58
C ARG A 472 24.75 -35.29 -8.93
N GLN A 473 24.99 -36.08 -9.96
CA GLN A 473 25.03 -35.58 -11.32
C GLN A 473 23.62 -35.43 -11.90
N THR A 474 23.36 -34.35 -12.65
CA THR A 474 22.07 -34.11 -13.29
C THR A 474 21.95 -34.90 -14.60
N THR A 475 20.77 -35.45 -14.84
CA THR A 475 20.37 -36.06 -16.12
C THR A 475 19.59 -35.09 -17.00
N ALA A 476 19.26 -33.90 -16.50
CA ALA A 476 18.54 -32.87 -17.24
C ALA A 476 19.36 -32.34 -18.42
N GLN A 477 18.67 -31.94 -19.50
CA GLN A 477 19.28 -31.27 -20.64
C GLN A 477 19.51 -29.79 -20.33
N ILE A 478 20.59 -29.50 -19.62
CA ILE A 478 21.07 -28.14 -19.35
C ILE A 478 22.31 -27.82 -20.19
N ASP A 479 22.63 -26.55 -20.34
CA ASP A 479 23.97 -26.15 -20.79
C ASP A 479 25.01 -26.65 -19.77
N LYS A 480 25.88 -27.57 -20.22
CA LYS A 480 26.92 -28.16 -19.37
C LYS A 480 28.20 -27.33 -19.32
N SER A 481 28.25 -26.19 -20.01
CA SER A 481 29.38 -25.27 -19.95
C SER A 481 29.63 -24.81 -18.51
N GLY A 482 30.76 -25.24 -17.94
CA GLY A 482 31.12 -24.93 -16.56
C GLY A 482 30.32 -25.66 -15.49
N TYR A 483 29.47 -26.63 -15.82
CA TYR A 483 28.71 -27.41 -14.83
C TYR A 483 29.63 -28.30 -13.98
N ILE A 484 29.42 -28.31 -12.66
CA ILE A 484 30.22 -29.04 -11.67
C ILE A 484 29.47 -30.28 -11.17
N SER A 485 28.32 -30.04 -10.53
CA SER A 485 27.48 -31.06 -9.90
C SER A 485 26.12 -30.45 -9.56
N SER A 486 25.20 -31.26 -9.04
CA SER A 486 23.95 -30.77 -8.47
C SER A 486 23.84 -31.17 -7.01
N ILE A 487 23.22 -30.33 -6.20
CA ILE A 487 22.78 -30.71 -4.85
C ILE A 487 21.27 -30.76 -4.87
N VAL A 488 20.69 -31.84 -4.35
CA VAL A 488 19.25 -32.01 -4.27
C VAL A 488 18.84 -32.02 -2.82
N ALA A 489 17.99 -31.07 -2.42
CA ALA A 489 17.36 -31.09 -1.11
C ALA A 489 16.08 -31.92 -1.19
N GLU A 490 16.01 -32.97 -0.38
CA GLU A 490 14.84 -33.83 -0.23
C GLU A 490 14.40 -33.72 1.23
N ALA A 491 13.24 -33.09 1.44
CA ALA A 491 12.63 -32.95 2.75
C ALA A 491 11.34 -33.75 2.81
N ASP A 492 11.01 -34.26 4.00
CA ASP A 492 9.77 -34.96 4.28
C ASP A 492 9.18 -34.40 5.56
N ILE A 493 7.88 -34.09 5.54
CA ILE A 493 7.12 -33.74 6.74
C ILE A 493 5.85 -34.57 6.71
N ASP A 494 5.71 -35.47 7.68
CA ASP A 494 4.51 -36.28 7.83
C ASP A 494 4.07 -36.97 6.51
N GLY A 495 5.04 -37.49 5.74
CA GLY A 495 4.81 -38.14 4.44
C GLY A 495 4.64 -37.20 3.25
N THR A 496 4.67 -35.88 3.47
CA THR A 496 4.71 -34.88 2.39
C THR A 496 6.15 -34.67 1.93
N ALA A 497 6.49 -35.25 0.79
CA ALA A 497 7.80 -35.09 0.18
C ALA A 497 7.93 -33.74 -0.54
N LEU A 498 8.97 -32.99 -0.20
CA LEU A 498 9.36 -31.72 -0.81
C LEU A 498 10.74 -31.87 -1.45
N LYS A 499 10.91 -31.26 -2.62
CA LYS A 499 12.16 -31.38 -3.38
C LYS A 499 12.59 -30.06 -3.99
N SER A 500 13.87 -29.78 -3.88
CA SER A 500 14.55 -28.73 -4.64
C SER A 500 15.90 -29.22 -5.13
N ARG A 501 16.48 -28.51 -6.08
CA ARG A 501 17.82 -28.79 -6.62
C ARG A 501 18.55 -27.50 -6.90
N ALA A 502 19.86 -27.52 -6.73
CA ALA A 502 20.77 -26.47 -7.17
C ALA A 502 21.78 -27.08 -8.15
N HIS A 503 21.81 -26.58 -9.38
CA HIS A 503 22.86 -26.86 -10.36
C HIS A 503 24.04 -25.92 -10.11
N LEU A 504 25.20 -26.51 -9.86
CA LEU A 504 26.42 -25.77 -9.49
C LEU A 504 27.29 -25.58 -10.72
N PHE A 505 27.75 -24.35 -10.92
CA PHE A 505 28.59 -23.98 -12.07
C PHE A 505 29.88 -23.31 -11.62
N SER A 506 30.96 -23.47 -12.39
CA SER A 506 32.26 -22.85 -12.10
C SER A 506 32.39 -21.42 -12.65
N ASN A 507 31.51 -21.05 -13.57
CA ASN A 507 31.52 -19.79 -14.34
C ASN A 507 30.32 -18.89 -14.04
N LYS A 508 29.35 -19.35 -13.25
CA LYS A 508 28.16 -18.58 -12.84
C LYS A 508 27.66 -19.04 -11.47
N GLU A 509 26.77 -18.25 -10.89
CA GLU A 509 26.06 -18.57 -9.64
C GLU A 509 25.22 -19.85 -9.76
N PRO A 510 24.92 -20.55 -8.65
CA PRO A 510 24.05 -21.71 -8.66
C PRO A 510 22.67 -21.40 -9.25
N GLU A 511 22.17 -22.30 -10.10
CA GLU A 511 20.79 -22.24 -10.59
C GLU A 511 19.92 -23.14 -9.73
N ILE A 512 18.84 -22.61 -9.17
CA ILE A 512 18.02 -23.30 -8.18
C ILE A 512 16.65 -23.60 -8.78
N PHE A 513 16.10 -24.76 -8.46
CA PHE A 513 14.83 -25.24 -8.97
C PHE A 513 14.04 -25.82 -7.80
N TYR A 514 12.82 -25.34 -7.59
CA TYR A 514 11.91 -25.83 -6.56
C TYR A 514 10.73 -26.55 -7.20
N GLN A 515 10.40 -27.76 -6.74
CA GLN A 515 9.11 -28.35 -7.09
C GLN A 515 7.97 -27.63 -6.34
N LYS A 516 8.20 -27.36 -5.05
CA LYS A 516 7.36 -26.57 -4.15
C LYS A 516 8.28 -26.08 -3.03
N SER A 517 8.27 -24.79 -2.70
CA SER A 517 9.06 -24.26 -1.58
C SER A 517 8.19 -24.15 -0.34
N SER A 518 8.68 -24.66 0.79
CA SER A 518 8.00 -24.59 2.08
C SER A 518 9.02 -24.50 3.20
N LEU A 519 8.63 -23.87 4.31
CA LEU A 519 9.41 -23.82 5.53
C LEU A 519 8.63 -24.52 6.66
N LEU A 520 9.36 -25.08 7.62
CA LEU A 520 8.72 -25.63 8.81
C LEU A 520 8.19 -24.49 9.69
N CYS A 521 9.01 -23.46 9.88
CA CYS A 521 8.68 -22.28 10.66
C CYS A 521 9.59 -21.11 10.30
N HIS A 522 9.27 -19.91 10.79
CA HIS A 522 10.25 -18.82 10.81
C HIS A 522 11.46 -19.25 11.64
N ALA A 523 12.66 -19.11 11.06
CA ALA A 523 13.87 -19.34 11.82
C ALA A 523 14.99 -18.42 11.39
N ALA A 524 15.92 -18.18 12.30
CA ALA A 524 17.14 -17.43 12.07
C ALA A 524 18.31 -18.08 12.80
N LEU A 525 19.51 -17.83 12.26
CA LEU A 525 20.78 -18.16 12.90
C LEU A 525 21.62 -16.88 12.97
N THR A 526 22.02 -16.51 14.18
CA THR A 526 22.89 -15.36 14.42
C THR A 526 24.18 -15.78 15.13
N SER A 527 25.27 -15.08 14.86
CA SER A 527 26.60 -15.28 15.44
C SER A 527 27.33 -13.93 15.48
N PRO A 528 28.12 -13.64 16.52
CA PRO A 528 28.93 -12.41 16.57
C PRO A 528 29.90 -12.28 15.39
N TYR A 529 30.26 -13.40 14.76
CA TYR A 529 31.15 -13.44 13.60
C TYR A 529 30.44 -13.42 12.25
N ARG A 530 29.10 -13.28 12.25
CA ARG A 530 28.26 -13.28 11.05
C ARG A 530 27.25 -12.15 11.14
N TYR A 531 27.66 -10.96 10.70
CA TYR A 531 26.72 -9.86 10.58
C TYR A 531 25.89 -10.01 9.29
N ASN A 532 24.59 -10.24 9.43
CA ASN A 532 23.65 -10.36 8.31
C ASN A 532 22.71 -9.14 8.28
N GLU A 533 23.19 -8.07 7.66
CA GLU A 533 22.45 -6.81 7.59
C GLU A 533 21.09 -6.96 6.88
N GLY A 534 21.03 -7.79 5.84
CA GLY A 534 19.80 -8.08 5.11
C GLY A 534 18.74 -8.74 5.99
N LEU A 535 19.13 -9.71 6.82
CA LEU A 535 18.24 -10.34 7.79
C LEU A 535 17.81 -9.36 8.89
N LEU A 536 18.72 -8.54 9.41
CA LEU A 536 18.41 -7.56 10.44
C LEU A 536 17.39 -6.51 9.95
N ARG A 537 17.55 -6.02 8.72
CA ARG A 537 16.58 -5.12 8.07
C ARG A 537 15.22 -5.79 7.91
N LYS A 538 15.16 -7.05 7.49
CA LYS A 538 13.92 -7.83 7.40
C LYS A 538 13.28 -8.01 8.78
N ALA A 539 14.07 -8.34 9.80
CA ALA A 539 13.60 -8.52 11.17
C ALA A 539 13.01 -7.22 11.75
N HIS A 540 13.69 -6.09 11.52
CA HIS A 540 13.16 -4.78 11.89
C HIS A 540 11.85 -4.44 11.17
N ALA A 541 11.77 -4.67 9.85
CA ALA A 541 10.54 -4.44 9.11
C ALA A 541 9.37 -5.28 9.65
N VAL A 542 9.63 -6.54 10.03
CA VAL A 542 8.64 -7.38 10.72
C VAL A 542 8.27 -6.78 12.07
N ALA A 543 9.25 -6.40 12.89
CA ALA A 543 8.98 -5.85 14.21
C ALA A 543 8.15 -4.55 14.15
N VAL A 544 8.42 -3.67 13.18
CA VAL A 544 7.62 -2.44 12.96
C VAL A 544 6.19 -2.80 12.55
N ARG A 545 6.03 -3.74 11.60
CA ARG A 545 4.72 -4.19 11.13
C ARG A 545 3.87 -4.78 12.26
N GLU A 546 4.49 -5.56 13.15
CA GLU A 546 3.84 -6.21 14.28
C GLU A 546 3.77 -5.31 15.54
N ARG A 547 4.23 -4.05 15.45
CA ARG A 547 4.32 -3.08 16.57
C ARG A 547 5.09 -3.61 17.81
N SER A 548 6.07 -4.49 17.60
CA SER A 548 6.88 -5.08 18.67
C SER A 548 8.18 -4.32 18.95
N VAL A 549 8.53 -3.31 18.13
CA VAL A 549 9.74 -2.50 18.33
C VAL A 549 9.69 -1.75 19.67
N ASP A 550 8.56 -1.16 20.03
CA ASP A 550 8.42 -0.41 21.28
C ASP A 550 8.56 -1.32 22.50
N ASP A 551 8.03 -2.55 22.41
CA ASP A 551 8.21 -3.55 23.46
C ASP A 551 9.70 -3.91 23.60
N ILE A 552 10.38 -4.17 22.48
CA ILE A 552 11.83 -4.47 22.45
C ILE A 552 12.64 -3.32 23.07
N ILE A 553 12.38 -2.07 22.67
CA ILE A 553 13.08 -0.90 23.18
C ILE A 553 12.82 -0.73 24.68
N ARG A 554 11.56 -0.85 25.13
CA ARG A 554 11.19 -0.76 26.54
C ARG A 554 11.93 -1.82 27.36
N PHE A 555 11.95 -3.07 26.90
CA PHE A 555 12.68 -4.13 27.58
C PHE A 555 14.19 -3.84 27.65
N ILE A 556 14.82 -3.40 26.57
CA ILE A 556 16.25 -3.04 26.56
C ILE A 556 16.52 -1.91 27.56
N ARG A 557 15.64 -0.91 27.63
CA ARG A 557 15.75 0.20 28.59
C ARG A 557 15.65 -0.27 30.03
N GLU A 558 14.72 -1.17 30.32
CA GLU A 558 14.48 -1.66 31.68
C GLU A 558 15.56 -2.64 32.18
N THR A 559 16.22 -3.38 31.27
CA THR A 559 17.09 -4.51 31.65
C THR A 559 18.56 -4.37 31.26
N VAL A 560 18.90 -3.52 30.29
CA VAL A 560 20.27 -3.41 29.75
C VAL A 560 20.83 -2.01 29.88
N ASP A 561 20.11 -1.00 29.38
CA ASP A 561 20.58 0.38 29.39
C ASP A 561 19.44 1.38 29.65
N PRO A 562 19.28 1.85 30.90
CA PRO A 562 18.24 2.80 31.27
C PRO A 562 18.31 4.15 30.54
N SER A 563 19.47 4.51 29.99
CA SER A 563 19.63 5.76 29.25
C SER A 563 19.07 5.70 27.83
N LEU A 564 18.78 4.51 27.31
CA LEU A 564 18.27 4.31 25.96
C LEU A 564 16.81 4.73 25.86
N ASN A 565 16.53 5.74 25.02
CA ASN A 565 15.19 6.27 24.81
C ASN A 565 14.53 5.61 23.59
N ARG A 566 15.20 5.61 22.45
CA ARG A 566 14.68 5.10 21.18
C ARG A 566 15.78 4.60 20.26
N ILE A 567 15.47 3.63 19.40
CA ILE A 567 16.29 3.24 18.25
C ILE A 567 15.46 3.47 16.98
N GLU A 568 15.98 4.24 16.04
CA GLU A 568 15.33 4.55 14.76
C GLU A 568 16.16 4.05 13.58
N MET A 569 15.50 3.59 12.52
CA MET A 569 16.15 3.31 11.24
C MET A 569 16.04 4.54 10.34
N VAL A 570 17.18 5.09 9.91
CA VAL A 570 17.26 6.23 8.99
C VAL A 570 17.90 5.78 7.68
N ASN A 571 17.51 6.40 6.57
CA ASN A 571 18.16 6.21 5.28
C ASN A 571 19.11 7.39 5.01
N ILE A 572 20.41 7.09 4.92
CA ILE A 572 21.46 8.07 4.64
C ILE A 572 22.14 7.63 3.34
N GLU A 573 22.02 8.45 2.29
CA GLU A 573 22.64 8.18 0.97
C GLU A 573 22.30 6.80 0.37
N GLY A 574 21.10 6.27 0.65
CA GLY A 574 20.67 4.95 0.19
C GLY A 574 21.03 3.80 1.14
N GLU A 575 21.76 4.05 2.23
CA GLU A 575 22.06 3.08 3.28
C GLU A 575 21.07 3.20 4.45
N ASN A 576 20.44 2.09 4.83
CA ASN A 576 19.59 2.05 6.03
C ASN A 576 20.46 1.78 7.25
N ARG A 577 20.50 2.71 8.20
CA ARG A 577 21.33 2.64 9.42
C ARG A 577 20.47 2.84 10.65
N PHE A 578 20.81 2.16 11.74
CA PHE A 578 20.14 2.33 13.03
C PHE A 578 20.81 3.44 13.83
N TYR A 579 20.02 4.36 14.38
CA TYR A 579 20.46 5.44 15.24
C TYR A 579 19.83 5.29 16.63
N VAL A 580 20.64 5.49 17.67
CA VAL A 580 20.27 5.39 19.08
C VAL A 580 20.11 6.80 19.64
N HIS A 581 18.98 7.03 20.30
CA HIS A 581 18.68 8.22 21.07
C HIS A 581 18.80 7.87 22.55
N THR A 582 19.59 8.64 23.29
CA THR A 582 19.78 8.45 24.73
C THR A 582 19.50 9.75 25.49
N ASP A 583 19.16 9.63 26.76
CA ASP A 583 18.95 10.80 27.63
C ASP A 583 20.29 11.41 28.12
N THR A 584 21.40 10.73 27.86
CA THR A 584 22.76 11.10 28.30
C THR A 584 23.47 12.08 27.36
N PHE A 585 23.03 12.19 26.10
CA PHE A 585 23.69 12.99 25.08
C PHE A 585 22.66 13.76 24.25
N ASP A 586 22.99 15.00 23.89
CA ASP A 586 22.10 15.88 23.10
C ASP A 586 22.01 15.53 21.61
N TYR A 587 22.61 14.41 21.17
CA TYR A 587 22.64 13.99 19.77
C TYR A 587 22.59 12.47 19.64
N SER A 588 22.02 11.99 18.53
CA SER A 588 21.89 10.58 18.23
C SER A 588 23.18 9.98 17.67
N PHE A 589 23.44 8.72 18.03
CA PHE A 589 24.61 7.98 17.55
C PHE A 589 24.17 6.90 16.57
N ASP A 590 24.96 6.69 15.53
CA ASP A 590 24.87 5.44 14.79
C ASP A 590 25.09 4.25 15.75
N MET A 591 24.24 3.24 15.67
CA MET A 591 24.27 2.03 16.50
C MET A 591 25.64 1.35 16.51
N THR A 592 26.39 1.42 15.41
CA THR A 592 27.76 0.88 15.30
C THR A 592 28.76 1.60 16.21
N LYS A 593 28.48 2.85 16.60
CA LYS A 593 29.25 3.64 17.59
C LYS A 593 28.77 3.41 19.03
N TYR A 594 27.63 2.72 19.20
CA TYR A 594 27.10 2.32 20.49
C TYR A 594 27.73 0.99 20.94
N GLY A 595 27.67 0.66 22.23
CA GLY A 595 28.35 -0.53 22.77
C GLY A 595 27.94 -1.84 22.08
N GLU A 596 28.91 -2.66 21.68
CA GLU A 596 28.69 -3.92 20.93
C GLU A 596 27.71 -4.88 21.63
N GLY A 597 27.71 -4.90 22.96
CA GLY A 597 26.74 -5.65 23.76
C GLY A 597 25.29 -5.22 23.51
N VAL A 598 25.02 -3.91 23.41
CA VAL A 598 23.66 -3.40 23.12
C VAL A 598 23.26 -3.71 21.68
N GLN A 599 24.20 -3.61 20.74
CA GLN A 599 23.96 -4.03 19.35
C GLN A 599 23.53 -5.51 19.30
N ARG A 600 24.23 -6.36 20.05
CA ARG A 600 23.94 -7.80 20.15
C ARG A 600 22.58 -8.08 20.78
N VAL A 601 22.24 -7.38 21.86
CA VAL A 601 20.92 -7.48 22.52
C VAL A 601 19.81 -7.07 21.55
N PHE A 602 19.97 -5.92 20.87
CA PHE A 602 18.98 -5.41 19.92
C PHE A 602 18.80 -6.36 18.73
N GLU A 603 19.88 -6.89 18.18
CA GLU A 603 19.85 -7.90 17.12
C GLU A 603 19.04 -9.13 17.54
N ILE A 604 19.36 -9.72 18.70
CA ILE A 604 18.67 -10.92 19.20
C ILE A 604 17.19 -10.62 19.47
N ALA A 605 16.86 -9.44 19.99
CA ALA A 605 15.47 -9.05 20.25
C ALA A 605 14.66 -8.92 18.95
N LEU A 606 15.22 -8.28 17.91
CA LEU A 606 14.61 -8.21 16.59
C LEU A 606 14.43 -9.61 15.98
N LEU A 607 15.44 -10.46 16.09
CA LEU A 607 15.40 -11.83 15.58
C LEU A 607 14.39 -12.72 16.32
N MET A 608 14.18 -12.51 17.63
CA MET A 608 13.10 -13.17 18.38
C MET A 608 11.73 -12.79 17.81
N SER A 609 11.49 -11.50 17.55
CA SER A 609 10.25 -11.05 16.91
C SER A 609 10.08 -11.61 15.49
N TYR A 610 11.17 -11.68 14.72
CA TYR A 610 11.16 -12.28 13.38
C TYR A 610 10.86 -13.78 13.41
N CYS A 611 11.35 -14.49 14.43
CA CYS A 611 11.16 -15.93 14.60
C CYS A 611 9.88 -16.30 15.34
N ARG A 612 8.90 -15.39 15.49
CA ARG A 612 7.64 -15.63 16.21
C ARG A 612 7.02 -16.97 15.79
N ASN A 613 6.62 -17.78 16.77
CA ASN A 613 6.13 -19.16 16.59
C ASN A 613 7.14 -20.11 15.91
N GLY A 614 8.44 -19.89 16.08
CA GLY A 614 9.49 -20.59 15.35
C GLY A 614 10.75 -20.83 16.15
N ILE A 615 11.92 -20.77 15.49
CA ILE A 615 13.20 -21.20 16.05
C ILE A 615 14.25 -20.10 15.93
N LEU A 616 14.96 -19.79 17.02
CA LEU A 616 16.14 -18.91 16.98
C LEU A 616 17.40 -19.66 17.39
N CYS A 617 18.39 -19.69 16.50
CA CYS A 617 19.71 -20.24 16.77
C CYS A 617 20.70 -19.11 17.09
N ILE A 618 21.29 -19.12 18.29
CA ILE A 618 22.23 -18.09 18.75
C ILE A 618 23.59 -18.73 18.99
N ASP A 619 24.54 -18.51 18.09
CA ASP A 619 25.91 -18.95 18.30
C ASP A 619 26.65 -17.96 19.20
N GLU A 620 27.42 -18.48 20.15
CA GLU A 620 28.20 -17.70 21.14
C GLU A 620 27.37 -16.62 21.83
N PHE A 621 26.41 -17.06 22.63
CA PHE A 621 25.44 -16.21 23.30
C PHE A 621 26.09 -15.09 24.13
N GLU A 622 27.16 -15.40 24.85
CA GLU A 622 27.85 -14.49 25.77
C GLU A 622 28.74 -13.45 25.08
N SER A 623 28.98 -13.59 23.78
CA SER A 623 29.97 -12.78 23.08
C SER A 623 29.57 -11.30 23.07
N ALA A 624 30.55 -10.42 23.31
CA ALA A 624 30.38 -8.97 23.48
C ALA A 624 29.50 -8.50 24.66
N ILE A 625 29.03 -9.41 25.53
CA ILE A 625 28.21 -9.09 26.69
C ILE A 625 29.04 -9.21 27.96
N HIS A 626 29.12 -8.12 28.72
CA HIS A 626 29.86 -8.11 29.98
C HIS A 626 29.20 -9.06 31.00
N LYS A 627 30.01 -9.80 31.77
CA LYS A 627 29.56 -10.82 32.72
C LYS A 627 28.46 -10.36 33.68
N SER A 628 28.48 -9.08 34.09
CA SER A 628 27.50 -8.50 35.01
C SER A 628 26.10 -8.41 34.43
N LEU A 629 25.96 -8.41 33.10
CA LEU A 629 24.69 -8.31 32.39
C LEU A 629 24.16 -9.68 31.94
N LEU A 630 24.93 -10.77 32.09
CA LEU A 630 24.53 -12.09 31.58
C LEU A 630 23.25 -12.61 32.24
N VAL A 631 23.06 -12.35 33.54
CA VAL A 631 21.85 -12.78 34.27
C VAL A 631 20.62 -12.07 33.70
N ASP A 632 20.66 -10.74 33.60
CA ASP A 632 19.55 -9.95 33.06
C ASP A 632 19.29 -10.26 31.58
N PHE A 633 20.36 -10.42 30.78
CA PHE A 633 20.23 -10.76 29.38
C PHE A 633 19.65 -12.18 29.16
N SER A 634 20.07 -13.17 29.96
CA SER A 634 19.50 -14.51 29.90
C SER A 634 18.02 -14.53 30.30
N ARG A 635 17.63 -13.72 31.31
CA ARG A 635 16.23 -13.51 31.69
C ARG A 635 15.43 -12.90 30.53
N PHE A 636 15.97 -11.85 29.92
CA PHE A 636 15.35 -11.16 28.80
C PHE A 636 15.11 -12.12 27.61
N VAL A 637 16.11 -12.91 27.24
CA VAL A 637 15.99 -13.90 26.17
C VAL A 637 14.94 -14.97 26.50
N HIS A 638 14.88 -15.41 27.75
CA HIS A 638 13.85 -16.36 28.18
C HIS A 638 12.44 -15.75 28.10
N GLN A 639 12.26 -14.52 28.57
CA GLN A 639 10.98 -13.79 28.47
C GLN A 639 10.54 -13.60 27.01
N LEU A 640 11.45 -13.18 26.13
CA LEU A 640 11.16 -13.04 24.71
C LEU A 640 10.79 -14.38 24.05
N SER A 641 11.49 -15.45 24.42
CA SER A 641 11.19 -16.79 23.91
C SER A 641 9.78 -17.26 24.29
N GLU A 642 9.27 -16.85 25.46
CA GLU A 642 7.89 -17.12 25.86
C GLU A 642 6.92 -16.19 25.11
N HIS A 643 7.18 -14.89 25.14
CA HIS A 643 6.31 -13.87 24.53
C HIS A 643 6.09 -14.08 23.03
N PHE A 644 7.17 -14.36 22.28
CA PHE A 644 7.10 -14.62 20.84
C PHE A 644 6.87 -16.10 20.51
N ASN A 645 6.76 -16.96 21.51
CA ASN A 645 6.65 -18.41 21.36
C ASN A 645 7.77 -18.99 20.45
N VAL A 646 9.02 -18.68 20.79
CA VAL A 646 10.22 -19.09 20.06
C VAL A 646 10.95 -20.18 20.82
N GLN A 647 11.38 -21.22 20.12
CA GLN A 647 12.32 -22.21 20.65
C GLN A 647 13.76 -21.76 20.38
N VAL A 648 14.54 -21.62 21.45
CA VAL A 648 15.91 -21.10 21.40
C VAL A 648 16.90 -22.24 21.47
N PHE A 649 17.86 -22.23 20.55
CA PHE A 649 19.02 -23.10 20.53
C PHE A 649 20.24 -22.20 20.60
N LEU A 650 20.98 -22.25 21.70
CA LEU A 650 22.14 -21.39 21.89
C LEU A 650 23.38 -22.19 22.20
N THR A 651 24.53 -21.66 21.80
CA THR A 651 25.83 -22.24 22.12
C THR A 651 26.61 -21.31 23.03
N THR A 652 27.41 -21.90 23.90
CA THR A 652 28.28 -21.13 24.79
C THR A 652 29.57 -21.88 25.10
N HIS A 653 30.60 -21.09 25.37
CA HIS A 653 31.88 -21.52 25.94
C HIS A 653 32.05 -21.05 27.38
N SER A 654 31.16 -20.22 27.90
CA SER A 654 31.22 -19.61 29.22
C SER A 654 30.42 -20.43 30.24
N LYS A 655 31.04 -20.72 31.39
CA LYS A 655 30.31 -21.30 32.52
C LYS A 655 29.36 -20.25 33.11
N GLU A 656 29.82 -19.00 33.17
CA GLU A 656 29.08 -17.84 33.63
C GLU A 656 27.78 -17.65 32.83
N CYS A 657 27.78 -17.95 31.53
CA CYS A 657 26.56 -17.95 30.71
C CYS A 657 25.57 -19.04 31.14
N ILE A 658 26.06 -20.25 31.45
CA ILE A 658 25.22 -21.37 31.88
C ILE A 658 24.63 -21.08 33.25
N ASP A 659 25.47 -20.58 34.16
CA ASP A 659 25.07 -20.16 35.51
C ASP A 659 24.03 -19.05 35.42
N ALA A 660 24.23 -18.04 34.58
CA ALA A 660 23.29 -16.93 34.38
C ALA A 660 21.88 -17.41 33.99
N PHE A 661 21.77 -18.42 33.12
CA PHE A 661 20.48 -18.98 32.73
C PHE A 661 19.72 -19.66 33.89
N ILE A 662 20.43 -20.10 34.92
CA ILE A 662 19.86 -20.73 36.12
C ILE A 662 19.62 -19.68 37.22
N GLU A 663 20.59 -18.80 37.44
CA GLU A 663 20.56 -17.72 38.44
C GLU A 663 19.48 -16.68 38.14
N ASN A 664 19.04 -16.55 36.89
CA ASN A 664 17.94 -15.65 36.54
C ASN A 664 16.59 -16.10 37.14
N GLN A 665 16.47 -17.33 37.63
CA GLN A 665 15.29 -17.90 38.30
C GLN A 665 13.97 -17.81 37.50
N TYR A 666 14.04 -17.62 36.19
CA TYR A 666 12.87 -17.54 35.33
C TYR A 666 12.59 -18.92 34.74
N LYS A 667 11.61 -19.64 35.30
CA LYS A 667 11.10 -20.93 34.79
C LYS A 667 12.20 -21.93 34.41
N ASN A 668 13.09 -22.28 35.34
CA ASN A 668 14.19 -23.24 35.11
C ASN A 668 13.74 -24.62 34.56
N GLU A 669 12.45 -24.96 34.63
CA GLU A 669 11.87 -26.14 33.98
C GLU A 669 11.82 -26.09 32.45
N ASP A 670 11.91 -24.91 31.84
CA ASP A 670 11.91 -24.69 30.38
C ASP A 670 13.31 -24.79 29.75
N ILE A 671 14.33 -25.07 30.57
CA ILE A 671 15.73 -25.12 30.18
C ILE A 671 16.22 -26.57 30.10
N THR A 672 16.98 -26.88 29.04
CA THR A 672 17.83 -28.08 29.00
C THR A 672 19.22 -27.71 28.53
N ALA A 673 20.24 -28.14 29.28
CA ALA A 673 21.63 -27.93 28.92
C ALA A 673 22.26 -29.24 28.43
N PHE A 674 23.09 -29.13 27.41
CA PHE A 674 23.71 -30.22 26.68
C PHE A 674 25.22 -30.03 26.64
N ALA A 675 25.97 -31.02 27.12
CA ALA A 675 27.41 -31.10 26.99
C ALA A 675 27.75 -31.88 25.72
N LEU A 676 28.40 -31.22 24.75
CA LEU A 676 28.93 -31.86 23.54
C LEU A 676 30.39 -32.28 23.79
N ARG A 677 30.67 -33.57 23.61
CA ARG A 677 32.00 -34.14 23.83
C ARG A 677 32.40 -35.00 22.64
N GLU A 678 33.67 -34.91 22.28
CA GLU A 678 34.29 -35.81 21.32
C GLU A 678 34.70 -37.09 22.05
N THR A 679 34.34 -38.23 21.49
CA THR A 679 34.71 -39.55 21.99
C THR A 679 36.12 -39.91 21.54
N ALA A 680 36.71 -40.96 22.14
CA ALA A 680 38.00 -41.48 21.71
C ALA A 680 38.02 -41.95 20.24
N GLU A 681 36.84 -42.25 19.69
CA GLU A 681 36.64 -42.69 18.29
C GLU A 681 36.45 -41.50 17.33
N GLY A 682 36.55 -40.26 17.81
CA GLY A 682 36.41 -39.04 17.00
C GLY A 682 34.95 -38.70 16.63
N THR A 683 33.98 -39.35 17.26
CA THR A 683 32.54 -39.04 17.08
C THR A 683 32.06 -38.08 18.17
N VAL A 684 31.02 -37.30 17.88
CA VAL A 684 30.45 -36.35 18.85
C VAL A 684 29.26 -36.98 19.56
N GLU A 685 29.27 -36.96 20.89
CA GLU A 685 28.16 -37.36 21.75
C GLU A 685 27.58 -36.16 22.51
N SER A 686 26.32 -36.27 22.91
CA SER A 686 25.64 -35.29 23.75
C SER A 686 25.16 -35.92 25.05
N LYS A 687 25.47 -35.28 26.19
CA LYS A 687 24.85 -35.57 27.48
C LYS A 687 24.00 -34.38 27.90
N TYR A 688 22.82 -34.63 28.43
CA TYR A 688 21.89 -33.56 28.81
C TYR A 688 21.61 -33.53 30.31
N VAL A 689 21.28 -32.34 30.80
CA VAL A 689 20.76 -32.12 32.15
C VAL A 689 19.60 -31.12 32.04
N LYS A 690 18.42 -31.51 32.55
CA LYS A 690 17.24 -30.62 32.62
C LYS A 690 17.45 -29.54 33.68
N GLY A 691 16.89 -28.34 33.48
CA GLY A 691 17.21 -27.16 34.28
C GLY A 691 17.05 -27.31 35.79
N LYS A 692 15.94 -27.87 36.31
CA LYS A 692 15.79 -28.14 37.77
C LYS A 692 16.86 -29.06 38.37
N ARG A 693 17.43 -29.98 37.56
CA ARG A 693 18.53 -30.83 38.00
C ARG A 693 19.87 -30.11 37.86
N LEU A 694 20.03 -29.29 36.82
CA LEU A 694 21.22 -28.48 36.61
C LEU A 694 21.40 -27.46 37.73
N GLU A 695 20.32 -26.78 38.12
CA GLU A 695 20.24 -25.88 39.28
C GLU A 695 20.81 -26.53 40.54
N LYS A 696 20.27 -27.69 40.94
CA LYS A 696 20.79 -28.45 42.08
C LYS A 696 22.27 -28.82 41.94
N LEU A 697 22.72 -29.17 40.74
CA LEU A 697 24.12 -29.55 40.51
C LEU A 697 25.07 -28.35 40.61
N ILE A 698 24.65 -27.18 40.12
CA ILE A 698 25.40 -25.93 40.26
C ILE A 698 25.43 -25.49 41.73
N GLU A 699 24.30 -25.53 42.43
CA GLU A 699 24.21 -25.15 43.85
C GLU A 699 25.05 -26.04 44.78
N ILE A 700 25.04 -27.37 44.57
CA ILE A 700 25.68 -28.32 45.50
C ILE A 700 27.18 -28.45 45.26
N ILE A 701 27.62 -28.53 43.99
CA ILE A 701 29.03 -28.85 43.66
C ILE A 701 29.62 -27.96 42.56
N ASN A 702 28.95 -26.88 42.15
CA ASN A 702 29.42 -25.95 41.12
C ASN A 702 29.80 -26.65 39.79
N VAL A 703 28.97 -27.58 39.32
CA VAL A 703 29.24 -28.39 38.11
C VAL A 703 29.55 -27.51 36.89
N ASP A 704 30.65 -27.84 36.19
CA ASP A 704 30.93 -27.33 34.85
C ASP A 704 30.60 -28.39 33.79
N ILE A 705 29.56 -28.14 33.00
CA ILE A 705 29.11 -29.08 31.96
C ILE A 705 29.89 -28.95 30.64
N ARG A 706 30.80 -27.98 30.49
CA ARG A 706 31.61 -27.79 29.27
C ARG A 706 32.61 -28.91 29.01
N GLY A 707 32.97 -29.67 30.06
CA GLY A 707 33.79 -30.88 29.97
C GLY A 707 35.23 -30.70 30.41
#